data_AF-A0A958Q7C3-F1
#
_entry.id   AF-A0A958Q7C3-F1
#
_cell.length_a   1.000
_cell.length_b   1.000
_cell.length_c   1.000
_cell.angle_alpha   90.00
_cell.angle_beta   90.00
_cell.angle_gamma   90.00
#
_symmetry.space_group_name_H-M   'P 1'
#
loop_
_entity.id
_entity.type
_entity.pdbx_description
1 polymer ?
#
loop_
_entity_poly.entity_id
_entity_poly.type
_entity_poly.pdbx_seq_one_letter_code
_entity_poly.pdbx_strand_id
1 'polypeptide(L)'
;MKKTYQCSKAILGLLLCCVGNLGAQTPNTFGTLSNFDVINDTGEECHGFEIELEDAQSADITYTFGAPYQRYGNPRIGETVDATGKKIVVVRYESSFDAAGGSFIERTKIAPSPINSPSGHACYRGGPIGNYDESGCEHFGLGLRRQPSKTNYYWLCKDPTKPGFLKRHGSKVDVPAPNWNVLPPANPGAGRRVVAALPAELPEVPVAEFGDAKWVKIFVREAPEPAELDHLLTDDPAVPQEGGEVEIEWQLLQVVLDGSEENEIENEVEVGDDSESVTRRYEFYKYTGTFDPENHEARPIMLPHDIPQDDQIGDYIGSQMGAINIDLAFAVINSELPPGEVGSPYADRPLVIGGAEPYVIEVTEGSIPAGLTLDLETGILSGIPSEAGNFSFGIQATDNFNVLVTGTFNLTIDEADLCPDDPAKLVPGACGCGIADTDTDGDSTADCIDNCDTDPEKVEPGICGCGLSDMDSDSDGVADCSDECPLDNAKSSAGICGCGVADTDTDSDGNADCVDGCATDPDKTERGICGCGFADTDSDSDGTADCIDGCASDSEKTEPGICGCGVSDVDSDSDGAADCIDECPQDTNKTSIGLCGCGVADTDSDSDGTVDCLDGCPSDSAKTEAGQCGCGVADTDTDADGTADCHDQCSSDAGKVEPGICGCGTPDTDSDADGTPDCIDNCPLDSNKTAVGICGCGTSDQDSDQDGTPDCNDLCPLDPLKREPGECGCGVETCNQDSADVRLRIKREPKRTRVGKEATLKLRVKNQGPDSAQAVVVNVVCSGVQYSLIEASNECTVNGNAIVCSLGELRRHKDNEAEIKLRPESSGEMVCDAQAASTTSDPNPANQHGSVMILVQ
;
A
#
# COMPACT_ATOMS: atom_id res chain seq x y z
N MET A 1 -17.73 -39.94 58.94
CA MET A 1 -17.98 -39.07 57.77
C MET A 1 -17.99 -37.62 58.23
N LYS A 2 -17.28 -36.77 57.45
CA LYS A 2 -17.20 -35.30 57.33
C LYS A 2 -17.83 -34.34 58.38
N LYS A 3 -16.90 -33.58 58.98
CA LYS A 3 -16.71 -32.10 59.10
C LYS A 3 -17.81 -31.17 59.70
N THR A 4 -17.38 -30.58 60.83
CA THR A 4 -17.76 -29.48 61.75
C THR A 4 -17.64 -28.08 61.08
N TYR A 5 -18.57 -27.10 61.19
CA TYR A 5 -19.07 -26.21 62.29
C TYR A 5 -18.25 -24.93 62.60
N GLN A 6 -18.77 -23.77 62.13
CA GLN A 6 -19.27 -22.58 62.86
C GLN A 6 -18.45 -21.76 63.91
N CYS A 7 -18.42 -20.44 63.66
CA CYS A 7 -18.83 -19.29 64.52
C CYS A 7 -17.88 -18.52 65.49
N SER A 8 -17.81 -17.20 65.25
CA SER A 8 -17.91 -16.01 66.16
C SER A 8 -16.77 -15.49 67.08
N LYS A 9 -16.42 -14.22 66.81
CA LYS A 9 -16.18 -13.03 67.68
C LYS A 9 -14.92 -12.86 68.58
N ALA A 10 -14.23 -11.73 68.32
CA ALA A 10 -13.76 -10.66 69.23
C ALA A 10 -12.28 -10.58 69.75
N ILE A 11 -11.60 -9.48 69.33
CA ILE A 11 -10.97 -8.39 70.14
C ILE A 11 -9.55 -8.56 70.78
N LEU A 12 -8.63 -7.71 70.27
CA LEU A 12 -7.54 -6.89 70.89
C LEU A 12 -6.10 -7.40 71.12
N GLY A 13 -5.13 -6.59 70.63
CA GLY A 13 -3.75 -6.42 71.12
C GLY A 13 -2.68 -6.41 70.01
N LEU A 14 -2.50 -5.37 69.18
CA LEU A 14 -1.82 -4.06 69.40
C LEU A 14 -0.28 -4.14 69.54
N LEU A 15 0.49 -3.73 68.51
CA LEU A 15 1.49 -2.62 68.55
C LEU A 15 2.22 -2.43 67.19
N LEU A 16 2.23 -1.17 66.73
CA LEU A 16 3.15 -0.42 65.82
C LEU A 16 4.08 -1.21 64.86
N CYS A 17 4.12 -0.93 63.56
CA CYS A 17 4.46 0.36 62.93
C CYS A 17 3.61 0.60 61.67
N CYS A 18 2.94 1.76 61.55
CA CYS A 18 3.32 2.81 60.59
C CYS A 18 4.61 2.54 59.81
N VAL A 19 4.51 1.87 58.66
CA VAL A 19 5.31 2.23 57.49
C VAL A 19 4.29 2.83 56.54
N GLY A 20 4.45 4.12 56.23
CA GLY A 20 3.62 4.77 55.24
C GLY A 20 3.68 3.99 53.94
N ASN A 21 2.60 4.04 53.16
CA ASN A 21 2.74 3.92 51.72
C ASN A 21 3.71 5.03 51.30
N LEU A 22 5.01 4.72 51.27
CA LEU A 22 5.91 5.34 50.32
C LEU A 22 5.29 5.00 48.97
N GLY A 23 4.81 6.02 48.26
CA GLY A 23 4.39 5.85 46.87
C GLY A 23 5.51 5.09 46.15
N ALA A 24 5.16 4.04 45.44
CA ALA A 24 6.11 3.38 44.56
C ALA A 24 6.62 4.47 43.60
N GLN A 25 7.88 4.86 43.74
CA GLN A 25 8.54 5.71 42.77
C GLN A 25 8.54 4.93 41.46
N THR A 26 7.92 5.47 40.42
CA THR A 26 8.15 5.00 39.05
C THR A 26 9.51 5.54 38.63
N PRO A 27 10.55 4.70 38.47
CA PRO A 27 11.82 5.15 37.94
C PRO A 27 11.61 5.70 36.52
N ASN A 28 12.29 6.81 36.17
CA ASN A 28 12.23 7.30 34.80
C ASN A 28 12.94 6.29 33.89
N THR A 29 12.17 5.63 33.03
CA THR A 29 12.67 4.94 31.85
C THR A 29 13.10 5.98 30.83
N PHE A 30 14.37 6.00 30.46
CA PHE A 30 14.87 6.84 29.36
C PHE A 30 15.18 5.91 28.21
N GLY A 31 14.62 6.09 27.03
CA GLY A 31 15.03 5.26 25.89
C GLY A 31 14.02 4.28 25.35
N THR A 32 13.00 3.84 26.10
CA THR A 32 11.93 3.04 25.46
C THR A 32 11.26 3.89 24.40
N LEU A 33 11.49 3.50 23.14
CA LEU A 33 11.11 4.23 21.93
C LEU A 33 11.96 5.45 21.61
N SER A 34 12.93 5.87 22.43
CA SER A 34 13.66 7.14 22.23
C SER A 34 14.67 7.09 21.11
N ASN A 35 15.08 5.88 20.72
CA ASN A 35 15.94 5.68 19.59
C ASN A 35 15.84 4.24 19.05
N PHE A 36 15.42 4.10 17.79
CA PHE A 36 15.44 2.84 17.08
C PHE A 36 15.75 3.02 15.59
N ASP A 37 16.52 2.07 15.06
CA ASP A 37 16.80 1.94 13.64
C ASP A 37 15.80 0.95 13.04
N VAL A 38 15.27 1.27 11.86
CA VAL A 38 14.33 0.42 11.13
C VAL A 38 14.68 0.38 9.64
N ILE A 39 14.56 -0.81 9.06
CA ILE A 39 14.77 -1.04 7.64
C ILE A 39 13.43 -1.02 6.89
N ASN A 40 13.39 -0.36 5.73
CA ASN A 40 12.27 -0.46 4.81
C ASN A 40 12.39 -1.75 3.98
N ASP A 41 11.75 -2.82 4.46
CA ASP A 41 11.65 -4.10 3.79
C ASP A 41 10.26 -4.38 3.18
N THR A 42 9.45 -3.33 3.02
CA THR A 42 8.08 -3.41 2.47
C THR A 42 8.01 -3.85 1.00
N GLY A 43 9.11 -3.70 0.26
CA GLY A 43 9.16 -3.94 -1.18
C GLY A 43 8.69 -2.75 -2.04
N GLU A 44 8.36 -1.60 -1.44
CA GLU A 44 8.10 -0.33 -2.14
C GLU A 44 8.75 0.88 -1.45
N GLU A 45 8.83 2.02 -2.16
CA GLU A 45 9.29 3.27 -1.57
C GLU A 45 8.20 3.85 -0.65
N CYS A 46 8.57 4.15 0.59
CA CYS A 46 7.66 4.75 1.57
C CYS A 46 8.10 6.18 1.87
N HIS A 47 7.18 6.99 2.37
CA HIS A 47 7.28 8.45 2.45
C HIS A 47 6.92 8.99 3.84
N GLY A 48 6.94 8.11 4.83
CA GLY A 48 6.65 8.44 6.21
C GLY A 48 6.66 7.20 7.10
N PHE A 49 6.45 7.45 8.38
CA PHE A 49 6.47 6.44 9.42
C PHE A 49 5.49 6.82 10.52
N GLU A 50 4.78 5.84 11.07
CA GLU A 50 3.77 6.07 12.08
C GLU A 50 3.97 5.15 13.28
N ILE A 51 3.85 5.72 14.47
CA ILE A 51 4.02 5.03 15.75
C ILE A 51 2.70 5.15 16.53
N GLU A 52 2.12 4.02 16.91
CA GLU A 52 0.94 3.96 17.76
C GLU A 52 1.33 3.55 19.18
N LEU A 53 0.84 4.30 20.16
CA LEU A 53 1.04 4.04 21.57
C LEU A 53 -0.30 3.77 22.25
N GLU A 54 -0.45 2.59 22.84
CA GLU A 54 -1.61 2.25 23.65
C GLU A 54 -1.41 2.59 25.12
N ASP A 55 -2.48 3.01 25.80
CA ASP A 55 -2.48 3.39 27.23
C ASP A 55 -1.50 4.53 27.58
N ALA A 56 -1.12 5.32 26.58
CA ALA A 56 -0.39 6.57 26.71
C ALA A 56 -1.29 7.76 26.32
N GLN A 57 -0.86 8.96 26.70
CA GLN A 57 -1.45 10.23 26.29
C GLN A 57 -0.41 11.04 25.51
N SER A 58 -0.86 11.95 24.65
CA SER A 58 0.03 12.87 23.93
C SER A 58 0.94 13.65 24.89
N ALA A 59 0.43 14.00 26.07
CA ALA A 59 1.17 14.64 27.16
C ALA A 59 2.27 13.76 27.81
N ASP A 60 2.22 12.44 27.62
CA ASP A 60 3.28 11.53 28.09
C ASP A 60 4.52 11.59 27.20
N ILE A 61 4.42 12.14 25.98
CA ILE A 61 5.54 12.34 25.05
C ILE A 61 6.37 13.54 25.47
N THR A 62 7.63 13.30 25.83
CA THR A 62 8.57 14.33 26.30
C THR A 62 9.50 14.84 25.21
N TYR A 63 9.71 14.04 24.17
CA TYR A 63 10.70 14.25 23.13
C TYR A 63 10.32 13.47 21.86
N THR A 64 10.71 13.98 20.70
CA THR A 64 10.65 13.27 19.42
C THR A 64 11.92 13.53 18.61
N PHE A 65 12.45 12.53 17.93
CA PHE A 65 13.59 12.67 17.02
C PHE A 65 13.14 13.29 15.69
N GLY A 66 13.18 14.62 15.61
CA GLY A 66 12.68 15.40 14.47
C GLY A 66 13.75 16.19 13.71
N ALA A 67 13.34 17.31 13.12
CA ALA A 67 14.23 18.22 12.39
C ALA A 67 15.36 18.76 13.29
N PRO A 68 16.58 18.98 12.76
CA PRO A 68 16.99 18.85 11.35
C PRO A 68 17.53 17.46 10.97
N TYR A 69 17.48 16.48 11.87
CA TYR A 69 18.16 15.20 11.68
C TYR A 69 17.30 14.15 10.95
N GLN A 70 16.00 14.15 11.20
CA GLN A 70 15.04 13.29 10.52
C GLN A 70 14.62 13.93 9.19
N ARG A 71 14.71 13.19 8.07
CA ARG A 71 14.38 13.67 6.72
C ARG A 71 12.93 14.11 6.56
N TYR A 72 12.01 13.52 7.32
CA TYR A 72 10.60 13.91 7.33
C TYR A 72 10.31 15.13 8.21
N GLY A 73 11.31 15.67 8.91
CA GLY A 73 11.15 16.79 9.83
C GLY A 73 10.53 16.39 11.18
N ASN A 74 9.85 17.33 11.82
CA ASN A 74 9.18 17.09 13.10
C ASN A 74 7.87 16.30 12.89
N PRO A 75 7.57 15.29 13.73
CA PRO A 75 6.35 14.51 13.58
C PRO A 75 5.12 15.30 14.06
N ARG A 76 3.95 14.96 13.50
CA ARG A 76 2.65 15.34 14.06
C ARG A 76 2.24 14.34 15.15
N ILE A 77 1.76 14.84 16.28
CA ILE A 77 1.26 14.02 17.39
C ILE A 77 -0.23 14.24 17.52
N GLY A 78 -1.01 13.16 17.48
CA GLY A 78 -2.46 13.19 17.65
C GLY A 78 -2.95 12.09 18.60
N GLU A 79 -4.15 12.28 19.14
CA GLU A 79 -4.86 11.23 19.86
C GLU A 79 -6.04 10.75 19.04
N THR A 80 -6.23 9.43 18.96
CA THR A 80 -7.37 8.81 18.28
C THR A 80 -7.91 7.65 19.10
N VAL A 81 -8.94 6.97 18.58
CA VAL A 81 -9.46 5.73 19.13
C VAL A 81 -9.24 4.60 18.14
N ASP A 82 -8.76 3.46 18.64
CA ASP A 82 -8.60 2.26 17.83
C ASP A 82 -9.96 1.62 17.49
N ALA A 83 -9.94 0.52 16.73
CA ALA A 83 -11.14 -0.23 16.35
C ALA A 83 -11.92 -0.83 17.54
N THR A 84 -11.30 -0.90 18.73
CA THR A 84 -11.92 -1.39 19.97
C THR A 84 -12.47 -0.26 20.85
N GLY A 85 -12.26 1.00 20.45
CA GLY A 85 -12.63 2.19 21.21
C GLY A 85 -11.62 2.57 22.30
N LYS A 86 -10.44 1.94 22.33
CA LYS A 86 -9.33 2.29 23.22
C LYS A 86 -8.65 3.55 22.68
N LYS A 87 -8.34 4.49 23.58
CA LYS A 87 -7.57 5.68 23.21
C LYS A 87 -6.13 5.28 22.90
N ILE A 88 -5.63 5.76 21.78
CA ILE A 88 -4.25 5.58 21.34
C ILE A 88 -3.65 6.91 20.92
N VAL A 89 -2.35 7.07 21.12
CA VAL A 89 -1.58 8.20 20.61
C VAL A 89 -0.94 7.78 19.30
N VAL A 90 -0.99 8.65 18.31
CA VAL A 90 -0.38 8.45 17.00
C VAL A 90 0.69 9.52 16.80
N VAL A 91 1.92 9.08 16.58
CA VAL A 91 3.05 9.95 16.21
C VAL A 91 3.42 9.66 14.77
N ARG A 92 3.29 10.67 13.91
CA ARG A 92 3.37 10.52 12.46
C ARG A 92 4.46 11.40 11.86
N TYR A 93 5.45 10.77 11.26
CA TYR A 93 6.47 11.39 10.41
C TYR A 93 6.01 11.26 8.96
N GLU A 94 5.95 12.36 8.21
CA GLU A 94 5.46 12.34 6.83
C GLU A 94 6.18 13.34 5.93
N SER A 95 6.44 12.92 4.70
CA SER A 95 6.94 13.80 3.67
C SER A 95 5.87 14.81 3.27
N SER A 96 6.28 16.06 3.06
CA SER A 96 5.47 17.03 2.34
C SER A 96 5.24 16.57 0.89
N PHE A 97 4.09 16.95 0.32
CA PHE A 97 3.72 16.64 -1.06
C PHE A 97 3.87 17.90 -1.94
N ASP A 98 4.69 17.81 -2.97
CA ASP A 98 4.78 18.86 -4.00
C ASP A 98 3.68 18.63 -5.03
N ALA A 99 2.61 19.43 -4.94
CA ALA A 99 1.48 19.36 -5.85
C ALA A 99 1.83 19.75 -7.29
N ALA A 100 2.82 20.62 -7.49
CA ALA A 100 3.26 21.03 -8.83
C ALA A 100 4.08 19.94 -9.52
N GLY A 101 4.92 19.23 -8.75
CA GLY A 101 5.72 18.09 -9.22
C GLY A 101 4.98 16.74 -9.21
N GLY A 102 3.84 16.65 -8.52
CA GLY A 102 3.07 15.41 -8.37
C GLY A 102 3.78 14.34 -7.53
N SER A 103 4.67 14.73 -6.61
CA SER A 103 5.52 13.80 -5.85
C SER A 103 5.75 14.26 -4.42
N PHE A 104 5.92 13.30 -3.51
CA PHE A 104 6.45 13.55 -2.18
C PHE A 104 7.92 13.98 -2.26
N ILE A 105 8.28 15.01 -1.50
CA ILE A 105 9.63 15.60 -1.48
C ILE A 105 10.65 14.58 -0.98
N GLU A 106 10.27 13.82 0.05
CA GLU A 106 11.12 12.93 0.81
C GLU A 106 10.61 11.48 0.69
N ARG A 107 11.53 10.50 0.66
CA ARG A 107 11.25 9.07 0.59
C ARG A 107 12.33 8.21 1.26
N THR A 108 11.92 7.10 1.85
CA THR A 108 12.78 6.00 2.27
C THR A 108 12.72 4.92 1.19
N LYS A 109 13.87 4.62 0.59
CA LYS A 109 13.99 3.56 -0.43
C LYS A 109 13.82 2.17 0.16
N ILE A 110 13.57 1.20 -0.71
CA ILE A 110 13.66 -0.22 -0.35
C ILE A 110 15.11 -0.52 0.01
N ALA A 111 15.32 -1.17 1.15
CA ALA A 111 16.66 -1.42 1.62
C ALA A 111 17.37 -2.54 0.82
N PRO A 112 18.67 -2.41 0.54
CA PRO A 112 19.43 -3.39 -0.24
C PRO A 112 19.78 -4.63 0.60
N SER A 113 19.47 -5.85 0.15
CA SER A 113 19.83 -7.10 0.85
C SER A 113 21.15 -7.72 0.32
N PRO A 114 22.02 -8.28 1.19
CA PRO A 114 21.90 -8.40 2.65
C PRO A 114 22.41 -7.16 3.40
N ILE A 115 21.83 -6.88 4.57
CA ILE A 115 22.17 -5.75 5.45
C ILE A 115 22.86 -6.24 6.71
N ASN A 116 24.03 -5.67 7.03
CA ASN A 116 24.70 -5.86 8.31
C ASN A 116 24.26 -4.79 9.33
N SER A 117 24.32 -5.10 10.63
CA SER A 117 23.92 -4.14 11.67
C SER A 117 24.73 -2.83 11.58
N PRO A 118 24.07 -1.66 11.57
CA PRO A 118 24.69 -0.35 11.62
C PRO A 118 25.06 0.09 13.07
N SER A 119 25.11 -0.83 14.05
CA SER A 119 25.35 -0.54 15.48
C SER A 119 24.24 0.24 16.21
N GLY A 120 23.03 0.28 15.64
CA GLY A 120 21.79 0.74 16.30
C GLY A 120 21.63 2.24 16.54
N HIS A 121 22.40 3.04 15.82
CA HIS A 121 22.36 4.51 15.87
C HIS A 121 22.89 5.19 14.58
N ALA A 122 23.18 4.43 13.52
CA ALA A 122 23.94 4.96 12.38
C ALA A 122 23.10 5.17 11.12
N CYS A 123 21.78 4.89 11.15
CA CYS A 123 20.95 5.05 9.97
C CYS A 123 20.87 6.51 9.50
N TYR A 124 20.69 7.48 10.41
CA TYR A 124 20.72 8.90 10.07
C TYR A 124 22.12 9.46 9.73
N ARG A 125 23.21 8.75 10.08
CA ARG A 125 24.62 9.16 9.85
C ARG A 125 25.28 8.57 8.60
N GLY A 126 24.53 7.87 7.75
CA GLY A 126 25.06 7.29 6.51
C GLY A 126 24.49 5.91 6.17
N GLY A 127 23.75 5.27 7.08
CA GLY A 127 23.12 3.98 6.81
C GLY A 127 24.09 2.80 6.75
N PRO A 128 23.59 1.56 6.73
CA PRO A 128 24.41 0.34 6.67
C PRO A 128 25.15 0.18 5.32
N ILE A 129 24.69 0.84 4.24
CA ILE A 129 25.30 0.80 2.89
C ILE A 129 25.21 2.20 2.25
N GLY A 130 26.34 2.90 2.12
CA GLY A 130 26.44 4.12 1.28
C GLY A 130 26.11 5.45 1.98
N ASN A 131 25.24 6.26 1.36
CA ASN A 131 24.71 7.53 1.87
C ASN A 131 23.27 7.29 2.35
N TYR A 132 22.82 8.04 3.36
CA TYR A 132 21.52 7.89 4.03
C TYR A 132 20.34 7.70 3.05
N ASP A 133 20.28 8.50 1.98
CA ASP A 133 19.21 8.46 0.94
C ASP A 133 19.08 7.14 0.17
N GLU A 134 20.14 6.33 0.10
CA GLU A 134 20.18 5.07 -0.65
C GLU A 134 20.08 3.84 0.25
N SER A 135 20.17 4.03 1.57
CA SER A 135 20.32 2.94 2.52
C SER A 135 19.03 2.17 2.80
N GLY A 136 17.88 2.81 2.59
CA GLY A 136 16.57 2.28 2.99
C GLY A 136 16.44 2.05 4.51
N CYS A 137 17.32 2.65 5.31
CA CYS A 137 17.26 2.62 6.77
C CYS A 137 16.85 3.99 7.31
N GLU A 138 16.01 3.98 8.35
CA GLU A 138 15.58 5.18 9.06
C GLU A 138 15.86 5.07 10.55
N HIS A 139 15.89 6.24 11.18
CA HIS A 139 16.12 6.40 12.60
C HIS A 139 14.96 7.20 13.21
N PHE A 140 14.27 6.61 14.17
CA PHE A 140 13.14 7.25 14.83
C PHE A 140 13.31 7.22 16.35
N GLY A 141 12.61 8.13 17.02
CA GLY A 141 12.76 8.29 18.46
C GLY A 141 11.63 9.08 19.12
N LEU A 142 11.23 8.66 20.32
CA LEU A 142 10.21 9.20 21.21
C LEU A 142 10.67 9.08 22.68
N GLY A 143 10.66 10.19 23.43
CA GLY A 143 10.78 10.13 24.89
C GLY A 143 9.41 9.99 25.53
N LEU A 144 9.25 9.12 26.53
CA LEU A 144 8.00 8.92 27.25
C LEU A 144 8.18 8.98 28.76
N ARG A 145 7.22 9.58 29.47
CA ARG A 145 7.15 9.52 30.95
C ARG A 145 6.51 8.25 31.46
N ARG A 146 5.64 7.69 30.64
CA ARG A 146 4.88 6.50 30.95
C ARG A 146 5.11 5.48 29.85
N GLN A 147 5.46 4.28 30.28
CA GLN A 147 5.54 3.13 29.41
C GLN A 147 4.16 2.86 28.78
N PRO A 148 4.04 2.80 27.44
CA PRO A 148 2.81 2.37 26.78
C PRO A 148 2.61 0.87 27.02
N SER A 149 1.36 0.41 27.08
CA SER A 149 1.09 -1.02 27.22
C SER A 149 1.48 -1.82 25.98
N LYS A 150 1.49 -1.14 24.82
CA LYS A 150 1.81 -1.71 23.51
C LYS A 150 2.24 -0.60 22.57
N THR A 151 3.20 -0.92 21.70
CA THR A 151 3.66 -0.03 20.63
C THR A 151 3.56 -0.74 19.30
N ASN A 152 2.95 -0.11 18.30
CA ASN A 152 2.96 -0.59 16.92
C ASN A 152 3.63 0.43 16.00
N TYR A 153 4.18 -0.05 14.90
CA TYR A 153 4.92 0.77 13.94
C TYR A 153 4.47 0.44 12.52
N TYR A 154 4.33 1.47 11.69
CA TYR A 154 3.88 1.34 10.31
C TYR A 154 4.70 2.22 9.38
N TRP A 155 5.17 1.63 8.28
CA TRP A 155 5.60 2.40 7.14
C TRP A 155 4.39 3.08 6.49
N LEU A 156 4.55 4.33 6.06
CA LEU A 156 3.54 5.07 5.31
C LEU A 156 3.98 5.17 3.85
N CYS A 157 3.26 4.51 2.96
CA CYS A 157 3.58 4.45 1.53
C CYS A 157 2.44 5.10 0.73
N LYS A 158 2.66 5.38 -0.56
CA LYS A 158 1.69 6.14 -1.37
C LYS A 158 0.33 5.44 -1.41
N ASP A 159 -0.74 6.21 -1.28
CA ASP A 159 -2.08 5.68 -1.55
C ASP A 159 -2.34 5.70 -3.07
N PRO A 160 -2.42 4.54 -3.75
CA PRO A 160 -2.67 4.50 -5.18
C PRO A 160 -4.07 5.02 -5.56
N THR A 161 -4.99 5.12 -4.58
CA THR A 161 -6.37 5.59 -4.80
C THR A 161 -6.52 7.10 -4.58
N LYS A 162 -5.54 7.77 -3.95
CA LYS A 162 -5.60 9.18 -3.56
C LYS A 162 -4.23 9.86 -3.74
N PRO A 163 -3.97 10.49 -4.89
CA PRO A 163 -2.74 11.25 -5.12
C PRO A 163 -2.52 12.29 -4.03
N GLY A 164 -1.30 12.38 -3.49
CA GLY A 164 -0.95 13.29 -2.40
C GLY A 164 -1.20 12.77 -0.98
N PHE A 165 -1.79 11.58 -0.82
CA PHE A 165 -2.05 10.98 0.49
C PHE A 165 -1.18 9.75 0.74
N LEU A 166 -0.83 9.53 2.02
CA LEU A 166 -0.12 8.35 2.50
C LEU A 166 -1.04 7.44 3.29
N LYS A 167 -0.88 6.13 3.08
CA LYS A 167 -1.58 5.07 3.83
C LYS A 167 -0.57 4.19 4.56
N ARG A 168 -1.02 3.52 5.62
CA ARG A 168 -0.24 2.45 6.25
C ARG A 168 0.05 1.35 5.23
N HIS A 169 1.30 0.88 5.22
CA HIS A 169 1.64 -0.38 4.60
C HIS A 169 0.90 -1.51 5.32
N GLY A 170 0.51 -2.56 4.58
CA GLY A 170 -0.39 -3.59 5.07
C GLY A 170 0.16 -4.41 6.25
N SER A 171 1.48 -4.49 6.38
CA SER A 171 2.18 -5.18 7.45
C SER A 171 2.84 -4.20 8.40
N LYS A 172 2.81 -4.52 9.70
CA LYS A 172 3.55 -3.81 10.73
C LYS A 172 5.06 -4.01 10.59
N VAL A 173 5.81 -3.05 11.12
CA VAL A 173 7.25 -3.19 11.28
C VAL A 173 7.56 -4.09 12.47
N ASP A 174 8.38 -5.09 12.21
CA ASP A 174 8.61 -6.23 13.09
C ASP A 174 9.75 -6.00 14.11
N VAL A 175 9.76 -4.82 14.74
CA VAL A 175 10.79 -4.35 15.69
C VAL A 175 10.13 -4.06 17.06
N PRO A 176 9.94 -5.07 17.93
CA PRO A 176 9.18 -4.90 19.18
C PRO A 176 9.88 -3.98 20.19
N ALA A 177 9.08 -3.28 21.01
CA ALA A 177 9.57 -2.39 22.08
C ALA A 177 9.63 -3.11 23.45
N PRO A 178 10.70 -2.96 24.25
CA PRO A 178 10.82 -3.59 25.56
C PRO A 178 10.00 -2.90 26.67
N ASN A 179 9.43 -3.70 27.57
CA ASN A 179 8.74 -3.32 28.80
C ASN A 179 9.69 -3.37 30.01
N TRP A 180 9.86 -2.27 30.74
CA TRP A 180 10.83 -2.15 31.83
C TRP A 180 10.14 -2.13 33.20
N ASN A 181 10.63 -2.96 34.11
CA ASN A 181 10.16 -3.09 35.48
C ASN A 181 11.34 -3.08 36.45
N VAL A 182 11.32 -2.17 37.44
CA VAL A 182 12.29 -2.18 38.54
C VAL A 182 11.66 -2.81 39.76
N LEU A 183 12.21 -3.93 40.21
CA LEU A 183 11.72 -4.66 41.36
C LEU A 183 12.44 -4.21 42.64
N PRO A 184 11.71 -4.00 43.75
CA PRO A 184 12.33 -3.69 45.03
C PRO A 184 13.19 -4.88 45.50
N PRO A 185 14.26 -4.63 46.29
CA PRO A 185 15.14 -5.68 46.76
C PRO A 185 14.38 -6.68 47.65
N ALA A 186 14.59 -7.97 47.39
CA ALA A 186 13.88 -9.06 48.07
C ALA A 186 14.17 -9.11 49.59
N ASN A 187 15.26 -8.50 50.06
CA ASN A 187 15.62 -8.36 51.48
C ASN A 187 16.43 -7.08 51.75
N PRO A 188 16.44 -6.56 52.98
CA PRO A 188 17.34 -5.48 53.39
C PRO A 188 18.81 -5.92 53.25
N GLY A 189 19.52 -5.41 52.23
CA GLY A 189 20.91 -5.75 51.92
C GLY A 189 21.12 -6.54 50.62
N ALA A 190 20.07 -6.81 49.84
CA ALA A 190 20.18 -7.23 48.44
C ALA A 190 20.10 -6.00 47.52
N GLY A 191 20.82 -6.03 46.39
CA GLY A 191 20.75 -4.99 45.35
C GLY A 191 19.36 -4.91 44.69
N ARG A 192 19.07 -3.82 43.98
CA ARG A 192 17.83 -3.65 43.21
C ARG A 192 17.88 -4.52 41.94
N ARG A 193 16.71 -4.97 41.46
CA ARG A 193 16.59 -5.81 40.25
C ARG A 193 15.92 -5.02 39.14
N VAL A 194 16.53 -5.02 37.94
CA VAL A 194 15.95 -4.41 36.73
C VAL A 194 15.58 -5.53 35.76
N VAL A 195 14.30 -5.63 35.44
CA VAL A 195 13.74 -6.55 34.45
C VAL A 195 13.35 -5.73 33.22
N ALA A 196 13.81 -6.13 32.04
CA ALA A 196 13.18 -5.68 30.79
C ALA A 196 12.70 -6.90 30.00
N ALA A 197 11.41 -6.88 29.70
CA ALA A 197 10.66 -7.92 29.01
C ALA A 197 10.33 -7.45 27.60
N LEU A 198 10.81 -8.17 26.59
CA LEU A 198 10.58 -7.86 25.19
C LEU A 198 9.50 -8.80 24.63
N PRO A 199 8.26 -8.31 24.42
CA PRO A 199 7.16 -9.15 23.99
C PRO A 199 7.32 -9.61 22.53
N ALA A 200 6.92 -10.85 22.24
CA ALA A 200 6.73 -11.34 20.89
C ALA A 200 5.48 -10.71 20.26
N GLU A 201 5.53 -10.46 18.95
CA GLU A 201 4.37 -9.94 18.24
C GLU A 201 3.35 -11.06 17.96
N LEU A 202 2.07 -10.78 18.20
CA LEU A 202 0.98 -11.69 17.88
C LEU A 202 0.76 -11.71 16.36
N PRO A 203 0.61 -12.90 15.73
CA PRO A 203 0.43 -12.99 14.29
C PRO A 203 -0.96 -12.46 13.87
N GLU A 204 -1.01 -11.81 12.70
CA GLU A 204 -2.24 -11.22 12.16
C GLU A 204 -3.24 -12.28 11.62
N VAL A 205 -2.78 -13.52 11.41
CA VAL A 205 -3.53 -14.66 10.88
C VAL A 205 -3.33 -15.86 11.83
N PRO A 206 -4.34 -16.71 12.09
CA PRO A 206 -4.14 -17.90 12.90
C PRO A 206 -3.17 -18.86 12.20
N VAL A 207 -1.96 -18.96 12.75
CA VAL A 207 -0.91 -19.91 12.36
C VAL A 207 -1.07 -21.20 13.19
N ALA A 208 -0.19 -22.17 12.96
CA ALA A 208 -0.01 -23.33 13.85
C ALA A 208 0.34 -22.88 15.29
N GLU A 209 0.55 -23.82 16.20
CA GLU A 209 0.81 -23.57 17.63
C GLU A 209 1.90 -22.49 17.89
N PHE A 210 2.84 -22.29 16.95
CA PHE A 210 3.87 -21.25 16.97
C PHE A 210 3.79 -20.29 15.76
N GLY A 211 4.15 -19.01 15.96
CA GLY A 211 4.29 -18.00 14.90
C GLY A 211 5.71 -17.93 14.30
N ASP A 212 6.02 -16.88 13.54
CA ASP A 212 7.37 -16.73 12.97
C ASP A 212 8.43 -16.45 14.05
N ALA A 213 9.66 -16.92 13.79
CA ALA A 213 10.79 -16.76 14.69
C ALA A 213 11.76 -15.68 14.21
N LYS A 214 12.46 -15.05 15.15
CA LYS A 214 13.55 -14.12 14.87
C LYS A 214 14.66 -14.24 15.90
N TRP A 215 15.86 -13.84 15.50
CA TRP A 215 16.99 -13.70 16.41
C TRP A 215 17.02 -12.31 17.02
N VAL A 216 17.25 -12.25 18.32
CA VAL A 216 17.48 -11.01 19.07
C VAL A 216 18.87 -11.08 19.68
N LYS A 217 19.73 -10.14 19.28
CA LYS A 217 21.05 -9.95 19.89
C LYS A 217 20.97 -8.82 20.89
N ILE A 218 21.21 -9.14 22.16
CA ILE A 218 21.02 -8.25 23.30
C ILE A 218 22.38 -7.80 23.80
N PHE A 219 22.58 -6.50 23.94
CA PHE A 219 23.75 -5.91 24.58
C PHE A 219 23.30 -5.26 25.88
N VAL A 220 24.07 -5.49 26.96
CA VAL A 220 23.76 -4.95 28.29
C VAL A 220 24.96 -4.21 28.85
N ARG A 221 24.70 -3.04 29.43
CA ARG A 221 25.67 -2.32 30.25
C ARG A 221 25.05 -1.76 31.51
N GLU A 222 25.79 -1.92 32.60
CA GLU A 222 25.62 -1.16 33.84
C GLU A 222 26.62 0.00 33.85
N ALA A 223 26.16 1.20 34.20
CA ALA A 223 27.01 2.38 34.31
C ALA A 223 26.91 3.02 35.71
N PRO A 224 28.03 3.56 36.24
CA PRO A 224 28.05 4.28 37.51
C PRO A 224 27.51 5.71 37.40
N GLU A 225 27.07 6.13 36.22
CA GLU A 225 26.52 7.45 35.92
C GLU A 225 25.11 7.30 35.33
N PRO A 226 24.23 8.30 35.47
CA PRO A 226 22.89 8.25 34.88
C PRO A 226 22.97 8.26 33.34
N ALA A 227 22.12 7.47 32.70
CA ALA A 227 21.89 7.54 31.27
C ALA A 227 21.09 8.79 30.92
N GLU A 228 21.64 9.67 30.08
CA GLU A 228 20.95 10.81 29.51
C GLU A 228 20.34 10.47 28.16
N LEU A 229 19.34 11.24 27.73
CA LEU A 229 18.72 11.06 26.42
C LEU A 229 19.73 11.22 25.28
N ASP A 230 20.66 12.18 25.39
CA ASP A 230 21.68 12.42 24.35
C ASP A 230 22.65 11.23 24.19
N HIS A 231 22.96 10.53 25.30
CA HIS A 231 23.76 9.30 25.25
C HIS A 231 23.08 8.27 24.36
N LEU A 232 21.76 8.11 24.48
CA LEU A 232 20.98 7.16 23.71
C LEU A 232 20.78 7.57 22.25
N LEU A 233 21.08 8.82 21.87
CA LEU A 233 20.86 9.37 20.51
C LEU A 233 22.14 9.48 19.69
N THR A 234 23.31 9.29 20.31
CA THR A 234 24.61 9.53 19.68
C THR A 234 25.51 8.30 19.76
N ASP A 235 26.71 8.35 19.19
CA ASP A 235 27.72 7.28 19.34
C ASP A 235 28.38 7.37 20.74
N ASP A 236 27.60 7.71 21.77
CA ASP A 236 28.14 7.98 23.09
C ASP A 236 28.73 6.70 23.69
N PRO A 237 29.95 6.76 24.25
CA PRO A 237 30.55 5.65 24.96
C PRO A 237 29.82 5.24 26.24
N ALA A 238 28.65 5.78 26.58
CA ALA A 238 27.71 5.33 27.62
C ALA A 238 26.69 4.30 27.09
N VAL A 239 26.62 4.10 25.77
CA VAL A 239 25.78 3.11 25.09
C VAL A 239 26.63 1.92 24.64
N PRO A 240 26.10 0.67 24.72
CA PRO A 240 26.74 -0.53 24.16
C PRO A 240 27.29 -0.39 22.75
N GLN A 241 28.60 -0.18 22.67
CA GLN A 241 29.37 -0.34 21.44
C GLN A 241 30.09 -1.69 21.46
N GLU A 242 30.23 -2.32 20.28
CA GLU A 242 30.83 -3.66 20.13
C GLU A 242 32.25 -3.77 20.76
N GLY A 243 32.92 -2.64 21.02
CA GLY A 243 34.26 -2.57 21.60
C GLY A 243 34.28 -2.09 23.06
N GLY A 244 33.76 -2.89 24.01
CA GLY A 244 34.00 -2.65 25.44
C GLY A 244 33.00 -3.26 26.44
N GLU A 245 31.85 -3.78 25.99
CA GLU A 245 30.69 -3.94 26.88
C GLU A 245 30.18 -5.38 27.05
N VAL A 246 30.73 -5.96 28.12
CA VAL A 246 30.26 -6.88 29.18
C VAL A 246 29.33 -8.08 28.89
N GLU A 247 28.18 -8.04 28.19
CA GLU A 247 27.37 -9.25 27.91
C GLU A 247 26.60 -9.14 26.59
N ILE A 248 26.96 -9.97 25.60
CA ILE A 248 26.21 -10.17 24.35
C ILE A 248 25.46 -11.50 24.48
N GLU A 249 24.15 -11.48 24.28
CA GLU A 249 23.30 -12.67 24.34
C GLU A 249 22.46 -12.79 23.08
N TRP A 250 22.46 -13.96 22.45
CA TRP A 250 21.51 -14.29 21.40
C TRP A 250 20.32 -15.03 22.00
N GLN A 251 19.13 -14.55 21.71
CA GLN A 251 17.89 -15.22 22.10
C GLN A 251 16.96 -15.34 20.90
N LEU A 252 16.21 -16.43 20.87
CA LEU A 252 15.19 -16.67 19.86
C LEU A 252 13.85 -16.15 20.36
N LEU A 253 13.23 -15.23 19.64
CA LEU A 253 11.89 -14.74 19.92
C LEU A 253 10.91 -15.41 18.96
N GLN A 254 9.95 -16.17 19.52
CA GLN A 254 8.89 -16.82 18.76
C GLN A 254 7.63 -16.87 19.65
N VAL A 255 6.49 -16.49 19.08
CA VAL A 255 5.20 -16.49 19.79
C VAL A 255 4.60 -17.89 19.83
N VAL A 256 4.03 -18.25 20.98
CA VAL A 256 3.27 -19.47 21.27
C VAL A 256 1.79 -19.10 21.47
N LEU A 257 0.90 -19.71 20.66
CA LEU A 257 -0.52 -19.38 20.63
C LEU A 257 -1.38 -20.16 21.64
N ASP A 258 -0.76 -20.94 22.53
CA ASP A 258 -1.42 -21.75 23.56
C ASP A 258 -1.78 -20.97 24.84
N GLY A 259 -1.37 -19.71 24.94
CA GLY A 259 -1.60 -18.84 26.09
C GLY A 259 -0.64 -19.07 27.27
N SER A 260 0.49 -19.76 27.06
CA SER A 260 1.56 -19.92 28.05
C SER A 260 2.43 -18.65 28.18
N GLU A 261 3.08 -18.47 29.34
CA GLU A 261 3.94 -17.32 29.67
C GLU A 261 5.31 -17.33 28.93
N GLU A 262 5.46 -18.04 27.80
CA GLU A 262 6.71 -18.11 27.01
C GLU A 262 6.76 -17.11 25.82
N ASN A 263 5.94 -16.04 25.86
CA ASN A 263 5.77 -15.07 24.76
C ASN A 263 6.64 -13.82 24.84
N GLU A 264 7.67 -13.81 25.68
CA GLU A 264 8.55 -12.66 25.84
C GLU A 264 9.99 -13.08 26.17
N ILE A 265 10.93 -12.24 25.74
CA ILE A 265 12.32 -12.30 26.14
C ILE A 265 12.47 -11.46 27.43
N GLU A 266 12.51 -12.13 28.57
CA GLU A 266 12.89 -11.48 29.83
C GLU A 266 14.41 -11.49 29.98
N ASN A 267 14.99 -10.30 30.08
CA ASN A 267 16.38 -10.14 30.49
C ASN A 267 16.38 -9.38 31.83
N GLU A 268 16.97 -9.98 32.85
CA GLU A 268 17.01 -9.46 34.20
C GLU A 268 18.45 -9.30 34.68
N VAL A 269 18.73 -8.18 35.37
CA VAL A 269 20.04 -7.91 35.97
C VAL A 269 19.87 -7.45 37.42
N GLU A 270 20.66 -8.04 38.32
CA GLU A 270 20.88 -7.49 39.67
C GLU A 270 21.90 -6.37 39.56
N VAL A 271 21.49 -5.15 39.89
CA VAL A 271 22.37 -3.99 39.69
C VAL A 271 23.30 -3.82 40.88
N GLY A 272 24.60 -3.66 40.61
CA GLY A 272 25.60 -3.40 41.64
C GLY A 272 25.34 -2.10 42.42
N ASP A 273 25.76 -2.06 43.68
CA ASP A 273 25.56 -0.91 44.59
C ASP A 273 26.17 0.42 44.09
N ASP A 274 27.12 0.37 43.14
CA ASP A 274 27.81 1.54 42.57
C ASP A 274 27.26 1.95 41.18
N SER A 275 26.24 1.27 40.66
CA SER A 275 25.67 1.51 39.33
C SER A 275 24.43 2.39 39.43
N GLU A 276 24.42 3.52 38.70
CA GLU A 276 23.30 4.48 38.68
C GLU A 276 22.37 4.29 37.47
N SER A 277 22.79 3.56 36.43
CA SER A 277 21.93 3.24 35.28
C SER A 277 22.19 1.87 34.63
N VAL A 278 21.18 1.33 33.94
CA VAL A 278 21.28 0.17 33.04
C VAL A 278 20.84 0.56 31.64
N THR A 279 21.66 0.27 30.64
CA THR A 279 21.37 0.49 29.21
C THR A 279 21.33 -0.84 28.46
N ARG A 280 20.40 -0.97 27.51
CA ARG A 280 20.24 -2.12 26.62
C ARG A 280 20.10 -1.72 25.17
N ARG A 281 20.68 -2.55 24.30
CA ARG A 281 20.44 -2.56 22.85
C ARG A 281 19.89 -3.92 22.46
N TYR A 282 18.81 -3.93 21.70
CA TYR A 282 18.24 -5.11 21.05
C TYR A 282 18.42 -4.98 19.55
N GLU A 283 19.17 -5.87 18.91
CA GLU A 283 19.26 -5.97 17.46
C GLU A 283 18.42 -7.16 16.97
N PHE A 284 17.62 -6.96 15.94
CA PHE A 284 16.68 -7.94 15.41
C PHE A 284 17.14 -8.46 14.04
N TYR A 285 17.11 -9.78 13.87
CA TYR A 285 17.51 -10.45 12.64
C TYR A 285 16.48 -11.51 12.25
N LYS A 286 16.23 -11.67 10.94
CA LYS A 286 15.35 -12.73 10.42
C LYS A 286 15.91 -14.11 10.81
N TYR A 287 15.05 -15.05 11.16
CA TYR A 287 15.47 -16.44 11.36
C TYR A 287 15.45 -17.18 10.01
N THR A 288 16.59 -17.76 9.62
CA THR A 288 16.72 -18.54 8.38
C THR A 288 16.95 -20.04 8.64
N GLY A 289 16.84 -20.47 9.89
CA GLY A 289 16.95 -21.88 10.26
C GLY A 289 15.70 -22.69 9.93
N THR A 290 15.66 -23.95 10.38
CA THR A 290 14.58 -24.88 10.07
C THR A 290 13.43 -24.75 11.07
N PHE A 291 12.21 -24.92 10.56
CA PHE A 291 11.00 -25.02 11.36
C PHE A 291 10.53 -26.47 11.45
N ASP A 292 9.85 -26.79 12.54
CA ASP A 292 9.04 -27.99 12.65
C ASP A 292 7.85 -27.90 11.65
N PRO A 293 7.69 -28.89 10.77
CA PRO A 293 6.63 -28.85 9.75
C PRO A 293 5.21 -29.01 10.31
N GLU A 294 5.01 -29.51 11.53
CA GLU A 294 3.69 -29.76 12.11
C GLU A 294 3.15 -28.56 12.90
N ASN A 295 4.00 -27.93 13.69
CA ASN A 295 3.59 -26.87 14.62
C ASN A 295 4.27 -25.51 14.38
N HIS A 296 5.19 -25.43 13.41
CA HIS A 296 5.98 -24.25 13.07
C HIS A 296 6.92 -23.79 14.21
N GLU A 297 7.30 -24.66 15.16
CA GLU A 297 8.31 -24.35 16.18
C GLU A 297 9.70 -24.23 15.51
N ALA A 298 10.43 -23.14 15.79
CA ALA A 298 11.78 -22.96 15.25
C ALA A 298 12.78 -23.91 15.94
N ARG A 299 13.65 -24.54 15.14
CA ARG A 299 14.62 -25.55 15.59
C ARG A 299 16.07 -25.04 15.40
N PRO A 300 16.53 -24.08 16.22
CA PRO A 300 17.86 -23.48 16.08
C PRO A 300 18.98 -24.49 16.40
N ILE A 301 20.10 -24.33 15.70
CA ILE A 301 21.37 -25.01 15.99
C ILE A 301 22.31 -23.97 16.58
N MET A 302 22.64 -24.14 17.85
CA MET A 302 23.54 -23.24 18.57
C MET A 302 24.98 -23.79 18.56
N LEU A 303 25.94 -22.91 18.35
CA LEU A 303 27.35 -23.13 18.67
C LEU A 303 27.55 -23.12 20.20
N PRO A 304 28.69 -23.63 20.70
CA PRO A 304 29.03 -23.51 22.11
C PRO A 304 28.93 -22.05 22.59
N HIS A 305 28.35 -21.83 23.77
CA HIS A 305 28.10 -20.51 24.40
C HIS A 305 26.89 -19.72 23.87
N ASP A 306 25.82 -20.40 23.45
CA ASP A 306 24.55 -19.76 23.07
C ASP A 306 24.70 -18.76 21.91
N ILE A 307 25.54 -19.08 20.92
CA ILE A 307 25.71 -18.30 19.68
C ILE A 307 25.04 -19.05 18.52
N PRO A 308 24.11 -18.46 17.74
CA PRO A 308 23.51 -19.12 16.58
C PRO A 308 24.55 -19.35 15.48
N GLN A 309 24.36 -20.40 14.67
CA GLN A 309 25.19 -20.59 13.47
C GLN A 309 24.92 -19.49 12.44
N ASP A 310 25.98 -19.04 11.75
CA ASP A 310 25.92 -17.93 10.80
C ASP A 310 24.88 -18.13 9.68
N ASP A 311 24.60 -19.38 9.28
CA ASP A 311 23.62 -19.71 8.23
C ASP A 311 22.15 -19.65 8.72
N GLN A 312 21.93 -19.50 10.02
CA GLN A 312 20.61 -19.35 10.64
C GLN A 312 20.26 -17.90 10.99
N ILE A 313 21.20 -16.97 10.77
CA ILE A 313 21.03 -15.53 10.96
C ILE A 313 20.75 -14.90 9.60
N GLY A 314 19.52 -14.43 9.41
CA GLY A 314 19.08 -13.73 8.21
C GLY A 314 19.34 -12.23 8.25
N ASP A 315 18.68 -11.52 7.34
CA ASP A 315 18.80 -10.07 7.19
C ASP A 315 18.46 -9.32 8.50
N TYR A 316 19.21 -8.26 8.75
CA TYR A 316 18.94 -7.30 9.82
C TYR A 316 17.60 -6.58 9.59
N ILE A 317 16.77 -6.54 10.63
CA ILE A 317 15.42 -5.93 10.60
C ILE A 317 15.46 -4.51 11.17
N GLY A 318 16.19 -4.33 12.26
CA GLY A 318 16.24 -3.07 13.01
C GLY A 318 16.83 -3.25 14.40
N SER A 319 16.82 -2.20 15.19
CA SER A 319 17.26 -2.27 16.59
C SER A 319 16.53 -1.29 17.48
N GLN A 320 16.43 -1.62 18.76
CA GLN A 320 15.81 -0.81 19.80
C GLN A 320 16.79 -0.55 20.93
N MET A 321 16.87 0.71 21.35
CA MET A 321 17.69 1.14 22.47
C MET A 321 16.80 1.44 23.67
N GLY A 322 17.31 1.26 24.89
CA GLY A 322 16.60 1.65 26.10
C GLY A 322 17.51 1.72 27.31
N ALA A 323 17.22 2.61 28.24
CA ALA A 323 17.92 2.72 29.51
C ALA A 323 16.99 3.01 30.68
N ILE A 324 17.51 2.81 31.88
CA ILE A 324 16.81 3.13 33.11
C ILE A 324 17.80 3.67 34.13
N ASN A 325 17.46 4.81 34.74
CA ASN A 325 18.22 5.39 35.84
C ASN A 325 17.65 4.86 37.15
N ILE A 326 18.52 4.27 37.97
CA ILE A 326 18.16 3.45 39.13
C ILE A 326 17.94 4.33 40.36
N ASP A 327 18.59 5.50 40.42
CA ASP A 327 18.34 6.57 41.38
C ASP A 327 18.22 7.91 40.62
N LEU A 328 17.09 8.61 40.77
CA LEU A 328 16.96 9.94 40.18
C LEU A 328 17.65 10.98 41.07
N ALA A 329 18.85 11.41 40.68
CA ALA A 329 19.40 12.67 41.17
C ALA A 329 18.39 13.79 40.86
N PHE A 330 18.02 14.57 41.88
CA PHE A 330 17.13 15.73 41.72
C PHE A 330 17.76 16.69 40.70
N ALA A 331 17.04 17.01 39.62
CA ALA A 331 17.54 17.77 38.48
C ALA A 331 16.44 18.60 37.80
N VAL A 332 16.87 19.60 37.02
CA VAL A 332 16.00 20.40 36.14
C VAL A 332 16.23 19.94 34.70
N ILE A 333 15.15 19.71 33.94
CA ILE A 333 15.25 19.27 32.54
C ILE A 333 15.79 20.39 31.62
N ASN A 334 16.26 19.99 30.44
CA ASN A 334 16.94 20.81 29.43
C ASN A 334 16.32 22.21 29.17
N SER A 335 17.17 23.19 28.85
CA SER A 335 16.86 24.62 28.85
C SER A 335 16.04 25.15 27.65
N GLU A 336 15.84 24.35 26.61
CA GLU A 336 14.96 24.69 25.48
C GLU A 336 13.66 23.86 25.53
N LEU A 337 12.53 24.55 25.64
CA LEU A 337 11.20 23.97 25.60
C LEU A 337 10.68 24.01 24.14
N PRO A 338 10.02 22.95 23.65
CA PRO A 338 9.39 22.91 22.34
C PRO A 338 8.41 24.07 22.19
N PRO A 339 8.27 24.60 20.97
CA PRO A 339 7.33 25.66 20.72
C PRO A 339 5.91 25.21 21.07
N GLY A 340 5.12 26.14 21.62
CA GLY A 340 3.67 26.01 21.74
C GLY A 340 2.97 26.86 20.70
N GLU A 341 1.64 26.82 20.67
CA GLU A 341 0.84 27.56 19.70
C GLU A 341 -0.37 28.17 20.42
N VAL A 342 -0.69 29.44 20.13
CA VAL A 342 -1.81 30.15 20.76
C VAL A 342 -3.12 29.37 20.55
N GLY A 343 -3.85 29.13 21.64
CA GLY A 343 -5.14 28.42 21.60
C GLY A 343 -5.06 26.90 21.56
N SER A 344 -3.88 26.33 21.30
CA SER A 344 -3.62 24.88 21.34
C SER A 344 -3.14 24.43 22.73
N PRO A 345 -3.62 23.30 23.29
CA PRO A 345 -3.11 22.78 24.56
C PRO A 345 -1.60 22.53 24.49
N TYR A 346 -0.85 23.16 25.39
CA TYR A 346 0.57 22.89 25.58
C TYR A 346 0.73 21.59 26.36
N ALA A 347 1.48 20.64 25.81
CA ALA A 347 1.73 19.35 26.44
C ALA A 347 2.38 19.54 27.82
N ASP A 348 1.81 18.90 28.84
CA ASP A 348 2.32 18.91 30.20
C ASP A 348 3.82 18.62 30.20
N ARG A 349 4.64 19.47 30.84
CA ARG A 349 6.11 19.40 30.77
C ARG A 349 6.76 19.59 32.16
N PRO A 350 7.34 18.55 32.78
CA PRO A 350 7.95 18.60 34.09
C PRO A 350 9.27 19.31 33.92
N LEU A 351 9.36 20.49 34.51
CA LEU A 351 10.57 21.28 34.57
C LEU A 351 11.57 20.69 35.58
N VAL A 352 11.10 19.82 36.47
CA VAL A 352 11.86 19.21 37.56
C VAL A 352 11.65 17.70 37.53
N ILE A 353 12.72 16.93 37.69
CA ILE A 353 12.69 15.47 37.76
C ILE A 353 13.54 14.96 38.92
N GLY A 354 13.17 13.79 39.46
CA GLY A 354 13.91 13.14 40.54
C GLY A 354 13.72 13.73 41.93
N GLY A 355 14.55 13.32 42.89
CA GLY A 355 14.40 13.74 44.29
C GLY A 355 13.15 13.15 44.96
N ALA A 356 12.86 13.62 46.18
CA ALA A 356 11.65 13.22 46.90
C ALA A 356 10.55 14.28 46.82
N GLU A 357 9.38 13.86 46.34
CA GLU A 357 8.16 14.67 46.37
C GLU A 357 7.62 14.90 47.79
N PRO A 358 6.85 15.97 48.03
CA PRO A 358 6.52 17.05 47.08
C PRO A 358 7.69 18.03 46.88
N TYR A 359 7.75 18.67 45.72
CA TYR A 359 8.73 19.72 45.46
C TYR A 359 8.26 21.07 46.00
N VAL A 360 9.22 21.97 46.23
CA VAL A 360 8.98 23.40 46.45
C VAL A 360 9.65 24.14 45.32
N ILE A 361 8.85 24.70 44.41
CA ILE A 361 9.33 25.36 43.19
C ILE A 361 9.02 26.85 43.25
N GLU A 362 10.02 27.66 42.88
CA GLU A 362 9.92 29.10 42.77
C GLU A 362 10.40 29.55 41.38
N VAL A 363 9.65 30.44 40.73
CA VAL A 363 10.11 31.11 39.50
C VAL A 363 11.06 32.23 39.91
N THR A 364 12.33 32.10 39.56
CA THR A 364 13.41 33.00 40.00
C THR A 364 13.59 34.21 39.09
N GLU A 365 13.33 34.06 37.79
CA GLU A 365 13.48 35.10 36.77
C GLU A 365 12.44 34.93 35.65
N GLY A 366 12.10 36.02 34.95
CA GLY A 366 11.13 36.00 33.86
C GLY A 366 9.68 35.76 34.32
N SER A 367 8.83 35.36 33.38
CA SER A 367 7.43 34.99 33.64
C SER A 367 6.99 33.87 32.73
N ILE A 368 6.15 32.98 33.25
CA ILE A 368 5.50 31.93 32.47
C ILE A 368 4.57 32.58 31.42
N PRO A 369 4.53 32.10 30.16
CA PRO A 369 3.63 32.63 29.15
C PRO A 369 2.18 32.68 29.61
N ALA A 370 1.44 33.69 29.18
CA ALA A 370 0.02 33.82 29.50
C ALA A 370 -0.75 32.58 29.03
N GLY A 371 -1.56 31.99 29.91
CA GLY A 371 -2.35 30.78 29.62
C GLY A 371 -1.65 29.46 29.99
N LEU A 372 -0.35 29.49 30.28
CA LEU A 372 0.37 28.36 30.89
C LEU A 372 0.49 28.53 32.42
N THR A 373 0.58 27.41 33.12
CA THR A 373 0.71 27.32 34.57
C THR A 373 1.78 26.29 34.93
N LEU A 374 2.66 26.63 35.87
CA LEU A 374 3.58 25.69 36.48
C LEU A 374 3.00 25.23 37.82
N ASP A 375 2.75 23.94 37.94
CA ASP A 375 2.42 23.32 39.22
C ASP A 375 3.66 23.29 40.11
N LEU A 376 3.57 23.95 41.28
CA LEU A 376 4.70 24.13 42.18
C LEU A 376 5.00 22.92 43.06
N GLU A 377 4.08 21.94 43.13
CA GLU A 377 4.25 20.71 43.89
C GLU A 377 4.80 19.56 43.02
N THR A 378 4.41 19.54 41.74
CA THR A 378 4.81 18.49 40.77
C THR A 378 5.87 18.96 39.76
N GLY A 379 6.04 20.27 39.58
CA GLY A 379 6.97 20.85 38.61
C GLY A 379 6.53 20.80 37.17
N ILE A 380 5.25 20.54 36.90
CA ILE A 380 4.70 20.42 35.55
C ILE A 380 4.21 21.76 35.02
N LEU A 381 4.72 22.17 33.86
CA LEU A 381 4.23 23.28 33.05
C LEU A 381 3.14 22.78 32.10
N SER A 382 1.93 23.32 32.17
CA SER A 382 0.80 22.94 31.29
C SER A 382 -0.18 24.10 31.08
N GLY A 383 -1.07 23.99 30.09
CA GLY A 383 -2.14 24.98 29.87
C GLY A 383 -2.43 25.22 28.39
N ILE A 384 -3.11 26.33 28.09
CA ILE A 384 -3.39 26.76 26.72
C ILE A 384 -2.83 28.17 26.59
N PRO A 385 -1.71 28.38 25.88
CA PRO A 385 -1.09 29.68 25.79
C PRO A 385 -2.00 30.64 25.01
N SER A 386 -2.02 31.90 25.43
CA SER A 386 -2.92 32.92 24.88
C SER A 386 -2.20 34.07 24.18
N GLU A 387 -0.87 34.06 24.15
CA GLU A 387 -0.04 35.10 23.57
C GLU A 387 1.19 34.50 22.89
N ALA A 388 1.39 34.85 21.62
CA ALA A 388 2.55 34.44 20.84
C ALA A 388 3.79 35.25 21.22
N GLY A 389 4.97 34.64 21.12
CA GLY A 389 6.25 35.28 21.41
C GLY A 389 7.30 34.33 21.97
N ASN A 390 8.51 34.86 22.18
CA ASN A 390 9.59 34.14 22.84
C ASN A 390 9.64 34.52 24.31
N PHE A 391 9.49 33.52 25.18
CA PHE A 391 9.49 33.67 26.63
C PHE A 391 10.72 33.00 27.22
N SER A 392 11.32 33.64 28.23
CA SER A 392 12.43 33.07 29.00
C SER A 392 12.13 33.21 30.48
N PHE A 393 12.23 32.13 31.23
CA PHE A 393 11.98 32.11 32.67
C PHE A 393 12.88 31.12 33.40
N GLY A 394 13.29 31.48 34.61
CA GLY A 394 14.12 30.65 35.49
C GLY A 394 13.30 30.04 36.62
N ILE A 395 13.66 28.84 37.05
CA ILE A 395 13.10 28.21 38.24
C ILE A 395 14.19 27.76 39.21
N GLN A 396 13.83 27.70 40.48
CA GLN A 396 14.53 26.99 41.53
C GLN A 396 13.58 25.96 42.12
N ALA A 397 14.04 24.71 42.23
CA ALA A 397 13.27 23.63 42.84
C ALA A 397 14.03 23.07 44.04
N THR A 398 13.29 22.70 45.08
CA THR A 398 13.79 22.04 46.29
C THR A 398 13.00 20.77 46.55
N ASP A 399 13.66 19.65 46.80
CA ASP A 399 12.99 18.38 47.13
C ASP A 399 12.72 18.23 48.64
N ASN A 400 11.99 17.19 49.03
CA ASN A 400 11.64 16.91 50.43
C ASN A 400 12.85 16.51 51.30
N PHE A 401 14.03 16.31 50.70
CA PHE A 401 15.30 16.13 51.40
C PHE A 401 16.16 17.41 51.45
N ASN A 402 15.64 18.55 50.98
CA ASN A 402 16.31 19.85 50.87
C ASN A 402 17.48 19.88 49.90
N VAL A 403 17.49 19.01 48.90
CA VAL A 403 18.37 19.13 47.74
C VAL A 403 17.81 20.23 46.83
N LEU A 404 18.68 21.04 46.24
CA LEU A 404 18.32 22.27 45.54
C LEU A 404 18.87 22.24 44.11
N VAL A 405 18.02 22.59 43.14
CA VAL A 405 18.38 22.70 41.73
C VAL A 405 17.82 23.96 41.11
N THR A 406 18.48 24.45 40.07
CA THR A 406 18.09 25.67 39.35
C THR A 406 18.22 25.45 37.85
N GLY A 407 17.31 26.03 37.07
CA GLY A 407 17.38 25.99 35.61
C GLY A 407 16.73 27.22 34.97
N THR A 408 17.00 27.40 33.69
CA THR A 408 16.44 28.48 32.87
C THR A 408 15.86 27.86 31.61
N PHE A 409 14.68 28.33 31.23
CA PHE A 409 13.90 27.79 30.12
C PHE A 409 13.60 28.87 29.10
N ASN A 410 13.74 28.51 27.82
CA ASN A 410 13.26 29.30 26.70
C ASN A 410 12.09 28.57 26.03
N LEU A 411 11.00 29.28 25.76
CA LEU A 411 9.78 28.76 25.14
C LEU A 411 9.29 29.75 24.09
N THR A 412 9.17 29.28 22.86
CA THR A 412 8.51 30.01 21.78
C THR A 412 7.03 29.63 21.75
N ILE A 413 6.13 30.60 21.66
CA ILE A 413 4.71 30.37 21.35
C ILE A 413 4.46 30.99 19.99
N ASP A 414 4.06 30.17 19.03
CA ASP A 414 3.68 30.57 17.69
C ASP A 414 2.22 31.08 17.67
N GLU A 415 1.89 31.88 16.66
CA GLU A 415 0.51 32.31 16.41
C GLU A 415 -0.39 31.12 16.11
N ALA A 416 -1.70 31.25 16.40
CA ALA A 416 -2.68 30.21 16.12
C ALA A 416 -2.77 29.94 14.60
N ASP A 417 -2.58 28.70 14.20
CA ASP A 417 -2.81 28.23 12.85
C ASP A 417 -4.30 27.91 12.65
N LEU A 418 -4.99 28.83 11.99
CA LEU A 418 -6.39 28.70 11.64
C LEU A 418 -6.60 27.92 10.33
N CYS A 419 -5.52 27.43 9.70
CA CYS A 419 -5.53 26.54 8.55
C CYS A 419 -4.57 25.33 8.72
N PRO A 420 -4.80 24.42 9.69
CA PRO A 420 -3.84 23.34 10.05
C PRO A 420 -3.50 22.33 8.93
N ASP A 421 -4.35 22.31 7.90
CA ASP A 421 -4.26 21.42 6.73
C ASP A 421 -3.70 22.15 5.49
N ASP A 422 -3.39 23.44 5.57
CA ASP A 422 -2.82 24.25 4.49
C ASP A 422 -1.44 24.82 4.88
N PRO A 423 -0.34 24.16 4.52
CA PRO A 423 1.00 24.60 4.91
C PRO A 423 1.42 25.96 4.30
N ALA A 424 0.66 26.51 3.35
CA ALA A 424 0.92 27.82 2.76
C ALA A 424 0.21 28.97 3.48
N LYS A 425 -0.72 28.68 4.41
CA LYS A 425 -1.51 29.70 5.11
C LYS A 425 -1.64 29.39 6.60
N LEU A 426 -1.47 30.40 7.45
CA LEU A 426 -1.76 30.31 8.89
C LEU A 426 -3.15 30.85 9.24
N VAL A 427 -3.80 31.55 8.31
CA VAL A 427 -5.08 32.24 8.53
C VAL A 427 -5.94 32.06 7.28
N PRO A 428 -7.26 31.75 7.41
CA PRO A 428 -8.15 31.72 6.26
C PRO A 428 -8.11 33.05 5.51
N GLY A 429 -7.72 32.98 4.23
CA GLY A 429 -7.78 34.12 3.33
C GLY A 429 -9.18 34.37 2.80
N ALA A 430 -9.31 35.20 1.77
CA ALA A 430 -10.57 35.41 1.06
C ALA A 430 -11.09 34.09 0.44
N CYS A 431 -10.17 33.23 -0.01
CA CYS A 431 -10.44 31.90 -0.54
C CYS A 431 -10.58 30.81 0.54
N GLY A 432 -10.47 31.14 1.82
CA GLY A 432 -10.35 30.16 2.90
C GLY A 432 -8.98 29.47 2.95
N CYS A 433 -8.96 28.23 3.44
CA CYS A 433 -7.77 27.38 3.54
C CYS A 433 -7.69 26.41 2.35
N GLY A 434 -6.48 26.10 1.89
CA GLY A 434 -6.18 25.13 0.84
C GLY A 434 -6.18 25.69 -0.59
N ILE A 435 -6.56 26.96 -0.77
CA ILE A 435 -6.61 27.66 -2.07
C ILE A 435 -5.91 29.00 -1.94
N ALA A 436 -4.90 29.29 -2.76
CA ALA A 436 -4.15 30.55 -2.71
C ALA A 436 -5.06 31.76 -2.99
N ASP A 437 -4.85 32.87 -2.26
CA ASP A 437 -5.49 34.17 -2.55
C ASP A 437 -4.74 34.91 -3.67
N THR A 438 -4.52 34.22 -4.78
CA THR A 438 -3.96 34.84 -5.98
C THR A 438 -4.98 35.81 -6.55
N ASP A 439 -4.52 36.98 -6.95
CA ASP A 439 -5.28 38.01 -7.66
C ASP A 439 -4.51 38.25 -8.96
N THR A 440 -4.97 37.60 -10.02
CA THR A 440 -4.26 37.49 -11.30
C THR A 440 -4.26 38.79 -12.09
N ASP A 441 -5.33 39.60 -12.00
CA ASP A 441 -5.46 40.86 -12.73
C ASP A 441 -5.28 42.13 -11.88
N GLY A 442 -5.24 41.99 -10.56
CA GLY A 442 -4.93 43.04 -9.61
C GLY A 442 -6.11 43.91 -9.19
N ASP A 443 -7.35 43.41 -9.33
CA ASP A 443 -8.58 44.15 -9.02
C ASP A 443 -8.95 44.15 -7.52
N SER A 444 -8.16 43.46 -6.70
CA SER A 444 -8.34 43.22 -5.27
C SER A 444 -9.36 42.13 -4.90
N THR A 445 -9.83 41.36 -5.87
CA THR A 445 -10.64 40.15 -5.72
C THR A 445 -9.75 38.95 -6.02
N ALA A 446 -9.80 37.93 -5.16
CA ALA A 446 -8.99 36.74 -5.39
C ALA A 446 -9.65 35.84 -6.44
N ASP A 447 -8.85 35.19 -7.31
CA ASP A 447 -9.28 34.35 -8.43
C ASP A 447 -10.37 33.32 -8.04
N CYS A 448 -10.30 32.80 -6.82
CA CYS A 448 -11.25 31.81 -6.29
C CYS A 448 -12.69 32.32 -6.07
N ILE A 449 -12.84 33.64 -5.99
CA ILE A 449 -14.11 34.36 -5.79
C ILE A 449 -14.31 35.41 -6.89
N ASP A 450 -13.52 35.33 -7.96
CA ASP A 450 -13.59 36.17 -9.14
C ASP A 450 -14.04 35.33 -10.34
N ASN A 451 -15.23 35.61 -10.88
CA ASN A 451 -15.73 34.91 -12.06
C ASN A 451 -15.17 35.49 -13.38
N CYS A 452 -14.28 36.47 -13.28
CA CYS A 452 -13.57 37.18 -14.34
C CYS A 452 -12.10 37.43 -13.96
N ASP A 453 -11.41 36.42 -13.44
CA ASP A 453 -10.01 36.36 -12.96
C ASP A 453 -8.88 36.96 -13.84
N THR A 454 -9.19 37.54 -14.98
CA THR A 454 -8.25 38.19 -15.91
C THR A 454 -8.72 39.57 -16.40
N ASP A 455 -9.86 40.06 -15.93
CA ASP A 455 -10.44 41.37 -16.27
C ASP A 455 -10.49 42.29 -15.05
N PRO A 456 -9.53 43.21 -14.89
CA PRO A 456 -9.42 44.03 -13.68
C PRO A 456 -10.52 45.09 -13.51
N GLU A 457 -11.47 45.17 -14.45
CA GLU A 457 -12.64 46.04 -14.35
C GLU A 457 -13.92 45.30 -13.93
N LYS A 458 -13.89 43.96 -13.84
CA LYS A 458 -15.07 43.13 -13.52
C LYS A 458 -14.72 41.91 -12.68
N VAL A 459 -15.52 41.67 -11.64
CA VAL A 459 -15.52 40.44 -10.83
C VAL A 459 -16.56 39.39 -11.26
N GLU A 460 -17.49 39.80 -12.13
CA GLU A 460 -18.59 38.97 -12.64
C GLU A 460 -18.78 39.24 -14.14
N PRO A 461 -19.05 38.21 -14.97
CA PRO A 461 -19.09 38.34 -16.43
C PRO A 461 -20.08 39.37 -16.97
N GLY A 462 -21.11 39.77 -16.20
CA GLY A 462 -22.10 40.72 -16.70
C GLY A 462 -22.84 40.22 -17.95
N ILE A 463 -23.29 41.14 -18.81
CA ILE A 463 -24.07 40.82 -20.03
C ILE A 463 -23.10 40.47 -21.19
N CYS A 464 -21.97 41.17 -21.25
CA CYS A 464 -20.97 41.07 -22.30
C CYS A 464 -19.86 40.04 -22.06
N GLY A 465 -19.89 39.35 -20.91
CA GLY A 465 -18.78 38.52 -20.48
C GLY A 465 -17.63 39.34 -19.87
N CYS A 466 -16.57 38.63 -19.48
CA CYS A 466 -15.33 39.23 -19.00
C CYS A 466 -14.53 39.85 -20.16
N GLY A 467 -13.88 40.98 -19.91
CA GLY A 467 -13.01 41.71 -20.83
C GLY A 467 -13.72 42.71 -21.75
N LEU A 468 -15.05 42.86 -21.64
CA LEU A 468 -15.87 43.74 -22.50
C LEU A 468 -16.86 44.56 -21.65
N SER A 469 -16.93 45.88 -21.85
CA SER A 469 -17.81 46.75 -21.05
C SER A 469 -19.31 46.46 -21.27
N ASP A 470 -20.10 46.40 -20.20
CA ASP A 470 -21.57 46.31 -20.24
C ASP A 470 -22.25 47.68 -20.50
N MET A 471 -21.55 48.60 -21.15
CA MET A 471 -22.10 49.92 -21.47
C MET A 471 -23.17 49.78 -22.55
N ASP A 472 -24.27 50.50 -22.36
CA ASP A 472 -25.34 50.68 -23.33
C ASP A 472 -25.32 52.17 -23.70
N SER A 473 -24.68 52.46 -24.84
CA SER A 473 -24.32 53.82 -25.26
C SER A 473 -25.52 54.66 -25.67
N ASP A 474 -26.63 54.05 -26.12
CA ASP A 474 -27.82 54.73 -26.59
C ASP A 474 -29.09 54.49 -25.74
N SER A 475 -28.96 53.63 -24.73
CA SER A 475 -29.96 53.33 -23.71
C SER A 475 -31.20 52.62 -24.25
N ASP A 476 -31.03 51.72 -25.22
CA ASP A 476 -32.10 50.91 -25.80
C ASP A 476 -32.41 49.62 -25.01
N GLY A 477 -31.52 49.27 -24.07
CA GLY A 477 -31.62 48.10 -23.21
C GLY A 477 -30.75 46.91 -23.65
N VAL A 478 -29.98 47.03 -24.74
CA VAL A 478 -28.97 46.06 -25.19
C VAL A 478 -27.58 46.68 -25.02
N ALA A 479 -26.66 45.96 -24.36
CA ALA A 479 -25.30 46.45 -24.19
C ALA A 479 -24.56 46.48 -25.55
N ASP A 480 -23.66 47.45 -25.75
CA ASP A 480 -22.93 47.71 -27.00
C ASP A 480 -22.27 46.46 -27.59
N CYS A 481 -21.81 45.54 -26.73
CA CYS A 481 -21.17 44.29 -27.14
C CYS A 481 -22.12 43.30 -27.85
N SER A 482 -23.42 43.44 -27.61
CA SER A 482 -24.51 42.59 -28.10
C SER A 482 -25.48 43.38 -28.98
N ASP A 483 -25.14 44.64 -29.28
CA ASP A 483 -25.91 45.54 -30.11
C ASP A 483 -25.17 45.76 -31.44
N GLU A 484 -25.82 45.42 -32.55
CA GLU A 484 -25.24 45.68 -33.89
C GLU A 484 -25.35 47.15 -34.29
N CYS A 485 -26.12 47.95 -33.55
CA CYS A 485 -26.32 49.37 -33.72
C CYS A 485 -26.15 50.18 -32.41
N PRO A 486 -24.94 50.22 -31.80
CA PRO A 486 -24.71 50.77 -30.45
C PRO A 486 -25.01 52.26 -30.23
N LEU A 487 -25.53 52.98 -31.23
CA LEU A 487 -25.84 54.41 -31.19
C LEU A 487 -27.27 54.73 -31.69
N ASP A 488 -28.05 53.71 -32.07
CA ASP A 488 -29.42 53.86 -32.56
C ASP A 488 -30.44 53.19 -31.62
N ASN A 489 -30.96 53.98 -30.67
CA ASN A 489 -31.85 53.45 -29.65
C ASN A 489 -33.22 52.93 -30.13
N ALA A 490 -33.50 53.02 -31.42
CA ALA A 490 -34.69 52.45 -32.03
C ALA A 490 -34.44 51.01 -32.53
N LYS A 491 -33.19 50.56 -32.60
CA LYS A 491 -32.80 49.28 -33.18
C LYS A 491 -31.57 48.70 -32.50
N SER A 492 -31.72 47.50 -31.94
CA SER A 492 -30.61 46.70 -31.42
C SER A 492 -29.98 45.74 -32.46
N SER A 493 -30.48 45.75 -33.69
CA SER A 493 -29.96 44.96 -34.81
C SER A 493 -29.92 45.80 -36.08
N ALA A 494 -28.87 45.63 -36.89
CA ALA A 494 -28.66 46.48 -38.07
C ALA A 494 -29.77 46.35 -39.10
N GLY A 495 -30.50 45.24 -39.12
CA GLY A 495 -31.54 45.00 -40.11
C GLY A 495 -30.99 45.09 -41.54
N ILE A 496 -31.88 45.33 -42.50
CA ILE A 496 -31.53 45.35 -43.93
C ILE A 496 -31.05 46.75 -44.34
N CYS A 497 -31.58 47.81 -43.70
CA CYS A 497 -31.23 49.20 -43.93
C CYS A 497 -30.01 49.70 -43.17
N GLY A 498 -29.43 48.87 -42.30
CA GLY A 498 -28.43 49.31 -41.33
C GLY A 498 -29.05 50.14 -40.19
N CYS A 499 -28.15 50.69 -39.37
CA CYS A 499 -28.48 51.52 -38.22
C CYS A 499 -28.90 52.94 -38.63
N GLY A 500 -29.89 53.51 -37.94
CA GLY A 500 -30.37 54.88 -38.08
C GLY A 500 -31.50 55.08 -39.10
N VAL A 501 -31.91 54.02 -39.81
CA VAL A 501 -32.97 54.05 -40.84
C VAL A 501 -33.91 52.89 -40.62
N ALA A 502 -35.20 53.14 -40.34
CA ALA A 502 -36.17 52.08 -40.10
C ALA A 502 -36.27 51.10 -41.30
N ASP A 503 -36.34 49.79 -41.03
CA ASP A 503 -36.62 48.75 -42.05
C ASP A 503 -38.11 48.76 -42.42
N THR A 504 -38.60 49.92 -42.83
CA THR A 504 -39.98 50.07 -43.28
C THR A 504 -40.06 49.52 -44.70
N ASP A 505 -41.04 48.66 -44.91
CA ASP A 505 -41.38 48.07 -46.20
C ASP A 505 -42.76 48.64 -46.56
N THR A 506 -42.76 49.70 -47.36
CA THR A 506 -43.94 50.54 -47.63
C THR A 506 -44.97 49.81 -48.48
N ASP A 507 -44.57 48.91 -49.37
CA ASP A 507 -45.45 48.12 -50.23
C ASP A 507 -45.63 46.66 -49.79
N SER A 508 -44.87 46.23 -48.77
CA SER A 508 -44.96 44.92 -48.12
C SER A 508 -44.49 43.75 -48.99
N ASP A 509 -43.49 43.97 -49.84
CA ASP A 509 -42.92 42.94 -50.73
C ASP A 509 -41.80 42.10 -50.10
N GLY A 510 -41.38 42.47 -48.89
CA GLY A 510 -40.33 41.80 -48.13
C GLY A 510 -38.98 42.50 -48.18
N ASN A 511 -38.80 43.52 -49.03
CA ASN A 511 -37.62 44.37 -49.01
C ASN A 511 -37.92 45.71 -48.32
N ALA A 512 -37.02 46.16 -47.45
CA ALA A 512 -37.15 47.47 -46.86
C ALA A 512 -36.88 48.57 -47.91
N ASP A 513 -37.60 49.69 -47.82
CA ASP A 513 -37.57 50.83 -48.76
C ASP A 513 -36.16 51.32 -49.12
N CYS A 514 -35.21 51.15 -48.20
CA CYS A 514 -33.81 51.58 -48.33
C CYS A 514 -32.99 50.74 -49.32
N VAL A 515 -33.36 49.48 -49.53
CA VAL A 515 -32.71 48.54 -50.45
C VAL A 515 -33.60 48.19 -51.64
N ASP A 516 -34.84 48.66 -51.64
CA ASP A 516 -35.77 48.47 -52.74
C ASP A 516 -35.61 49.55 -53.83
N GLY A 517 -35.24 49.10 -55.04
CA GLY A 517 -35.15 49.95 -56.23
C GLY A 517 -36.50 50.53 -56.70
N CYS A 518 -37.60 49.99 -56.20
CA CYS A 518 -38.99 50.28 -56.52
C CYS A 518 -39.91 50.29 -55.27
N ALA A 519 -39.49 50.92 -54.16
CA ALA A 519 -40.14 51.05 -52.81
C ALA A 519 -41.66 51.35 -52.65
N THR A 520 -42.46 51.23 -53.70
CA THR A 520 -43.93 51.37 -53.69
C THR A 520 -44.62 50.36 -54.63
N ASP A 521 -43.87 49.47 -55.27
CA ASP A 521 -44.31 48.45 -56.22
C ASP A 521 -44.11 47.05 -55.63
N PRO A 522 -45.16 46.44 -55.03
CA PRO A 522 -45.03 45.25 -54.21
C PRO A 522 -44.63 43.97 -54.97
N ASP A 523 -44.54 44.05 -56.30
CA ASP A 523 -44.18 42.93 -57.16
C ASP A 523 -42.72 43.01 -57.67
N LYS A 524 -41.95 44.07 -57.30
CA LYS A 524 -40.59 44.29 -57.79
C LYS A 524 -39.69 45.02 -56.80
N THR A 525 -38.54 44.42 -56.53
CA THR A 525 -37.49 44.98 -55.66
C THR A 525 -36.35 45.70 -56.39
N GLU A 526 -36.29 45.60 -57.73
CA GLU A 526 -35.31 46.27 -58.59
C GLU A 526 -35.98 46.81 -59.87
N ARG A 527 -35.45 47.92 -60.44
CA ARG A 527 -36.09 48.63 -61.56
C ARG A 527 -36.22 47.83 -62.87
N GLY A 528 -35.40 46.81 -63.09
CA GLY A 528 -35.53 45.93 -64.25
C GLY A 528 -35.39 46.60 -65.63
N ILE A 529 -35.71 45.85 -66.69
CA ILE A 529 -35.60 46.27 -68.11
C ILE A 529 -36.83 47.09 -68.53
N CYS A 530 -38.00 46.74 -68.01
CA CYS A 530 -39.30 47.37 -68.28
C CYS A 530 -39.70 48.45 -67.25
N GLY A 531 -38.90 48.69 -66.19
CA GLY A 531 -39.17 49.70 -65.14
C GLY A 531 -40.01 49.20 -63.96
N CYS A 532 -40.28 50.06 -62.97
CA CYS A 532 -41.23 49.77 -61.87
C CYS A 532 -42.69 49.86 -62.39
N GLY A 533 -43.54 48.92 -61.98
CA GLY A 533 -44.98 48.84 -62.27
C GLY A 533 -45.38 47.89 -63.41
N PHE A 534 -44.40 47.21 -64.03
CA PHE A 534 -44.60 46.29 -65.16
C PHE A 534 -43.64 45.11 -65.06
N ALA A 535 -44.10 43.86 -64.97
CA ALA A 535 -43.21 42.69 -64.83
C ALA A 535 -42.14 42.60 -65.96
N ASP A 536 -40.88 42.30 -65.61
CA ASP A 536 -39.81 41.98 -66.58
C ASP A 536 -39.88 40.52 -67.03
N THR A 537 -41.10 40.01 -67.17
CA THR A 537 -41.31 38.63 -67.60
C THR A 537 -40.75 38.52 -69.00
N ASP A 538 -39.77 37.66 -69.14
CA ASP A 538 -39.29 37.12 -70.39
C ASP A 538 -39.91 35.72 -70.46
N SER A 539 -41.10 35.65 -71.05
CA SER A 539 -41.96 34.46 -71.03
C SER A 539 -41.32 33.27 -71.75
N ASP A 540 -40.33 33.50 -72.61
CA ASP A 540 -39.57 32.45 -73.29
C ASP A 540 -38.11 32.36 -72.90
N SER A 541 -37.55 33.33 -72.19
CA SER A 541 -36.15 33.33 -71.73
C SER A 541 -35.13 33.44 -72.88
N ASP A 542 -35.48 34.12 -73.97
CA ASP A 542 -34.57 34.42 -75.09
C ASP A 542 -33.52 35.50 -74.76
N GLY A 543 -33.71 36.19 -73.62
CA GLY A 543 -32.90 37.31 -73.17
C GLY A 543 -33.55 38.67 -73.42
N THR A 544 -34.77 38.71 -73.96
CA THR A 544 -35.55 39.90 -74.28
C THR A 544 -36.87 39.87 -73.51
N ALA A 545 -37.12 40.84 -72.63
CA ALA A 545 -38.37 40.86 -71.88
C ALA A 545 -39.60 41.02 -72.80
N ASP A 546 -40.73 40.40 -72.45
CA ASP A 546 -41.99 40.39 -73.21
C ASP A 546 -42.44 41.78 -73.66
N CYS A 547 -42.13 42.80 -72.84
CA CYS A 547 -42.47 44.19 -73.10
C CYS A 547 -41.78 44.76 -74.36
N ILE A 548 -40.74 44.09 -74.87
CA ILE A 548 -39.92 44.47 -76.01
C ILE A 548 -39.61 43.31 -77.00
N ASP A 549 -40.22 42.13 -76.86
CA ASP A 549 -40.04 40.96 -77.75
C ASP A 549 -41.17 40.80 -78.81
N GLY A 550 -40.82 40.55 -80.07
CA GLY A 550 -41.74 40.29 -81.19
C GLY A 550 -42.26 38.86 -81.29
N CYS A 551 -41.66 37.92 -80.56
CA CYS A 551 -41.99 36.51 -80.42
C CYS A 551 -41.88 36.11 -78.94
N ALA A 552 -42.50 36.88 -78.02
CA ALA A 552 -42.46 36.76 -76.54
C ALA A 552 -42.87 35.39 -75.91
N SER A 553 -42.75 34.29 -76.64
CA SER A 553 -42.92 32.90 -76.22
C SER A 553 -41.99 31.91 -76.99
N ASP A 554 -40.99 32.39 -77.75
CA ASP A 554 -39.96 31.63 -78.47
C ASP A 554 -38.52 32.06 -78.15
N SER A 555 -37.85 31.23 -77.35
CA SER A 555 -36.53 31.50 -76.76
C SER A 555 -35.36 31.50 -77.76
N GLU A 556 -35.58 31.07 -78.99
CA GLU A 556 -34.54 31.02 -80.02
C GLU A 556 -34.68 32.16 -81.04
N LYS A 557 -35.77 32.94 -80.97
CA LYS A 557 -36.05 33.99 -81.96
C LYS A 557 -36.84 35.15 -81.34
N THR A 558 -36.24 36.34 -81.42
CA THR A 558 -36.94 37.62 -81.22
C THR A 558 -37.90 38.01 -82.37
N GLU A 559 -37.91 37.26 -83.50
CA GLU A 559 -38.83 37.45 -84.66
C GLU A 559 -39.20 36.12 -85.40
N PRO A 560 -40.41 35.95 -85.99
CA PRO A 560 -41.08 34.62 -86.21
C PRO A 560 -40.65 33.60 -87.30
N GLY A 561 -39.59 33.72 -88.11
CA GLY A 561 -39.11 32.63 -89.02
C GLY A 561 -40.11 31.91 -89.99
N ILE A 562 -39.75 30.72 -90.53
CA ILE A 562 -40.56 29.90 -91.50
C ILE A 562 -41.46 28.86 -90.80
N CYS A 563 -40.93 28.12 -89.81
CA CYS A 563 -41.67 27.22 -88.92
C CYS A 563 -42.39 28.00 -87.80
N GLY A 564 -42.36 29.35 -87.79
CA GLY A 564 -42.98 30.20 -86.76
C GLY A 564 -42.05 30.56 -85.61
N CYS A 565 -42.57 31.29 -84.62
CA CYS A 565 -41.93 31.39 -83.31
C CYS A 565 -42.04 30.00 -82.63
N GLY A 566 -40.93 29.40 -82.23
CA GLY A 566 -40.81 28.25 -81.31
C GLY A 566 -40.12 27.03 -81.92
N VAL A 567 -39.62 27.13 -83.16
CA VAL A 567 -39.25 25.97 -83.97
C VAL A 567 -38.10 26.29 -84.95
N SER A 568 -37.00 25.52 -84.90
CA SER A 568 -35.82 25.68 -85.76
C SER A 568 -36.09 25.37 -87.24
N ASP A 569 -35.51 26.16 -88.14
CA ASP A 569 -35.74 26.12 -89.60
C ASP A 569 -34.65 25.34 -90.37
N VAL A 570 -33.92 24.43 -89.71
CA VAL A 570 -32.81 23.65 -90.29
C VAL A 570 -33.35 22.36 -90.95
N ASP A 571 -32.83 21.99 -92.12
CA ASP A 571 -33.05 20.72 -92.83
C ASP A 571 -31.70 19.99 -92.92
N SER A 572 -31.55 18.92 -92.14
CA SER A 572 -30.25 18.34 -91.82
C SER A 572 -29.81 17.19 -92.74
N ASP A 573 -30.71 16.54 -93.49
CA ASP A 573 -30.35 15.50 -94.47
C ASP A 573 -30.67 15.86 -95.92
N SER A 574 -31.23 17.05 -96.13
CA SER A 574 -31.53 17.65 -97.42
C SER A 574 -32.54 16.86 -98.25
N ASP A 575 -33.43 16.11 -97.58
CA ASP A 575 -34.55 15.45 -98.24
C ASP A 575 -35.69 16.42 -98.62
N GLY A 576 -35.62 17.67 -98.13
CA GLY A 576 -36.49 18.79 -98.47
C GLY A 576 -37.53 19.13 -97.39
N ALA A 577 -37.54 18.43 -96.26
CA ALA A 577 -38.27 18.80 -95.07
C ALA A 577 -37.31 19.41 -94.04
N ALA A 578 -37.64 20.60 -93.51
CA ALA A 578 -36.96 21.07 -92.31
C ALA A 578 -37.17 20.03 -91.20
N ASP A 579 -36.15 19.78 -90.38
CA ASP A 579 -36.16 18.81 -89.28
C ASP A 579 -37.41 18.97 -88.39
N CYS A 580 -37.95 20.20 -88.31
CA CYS A 580 -39.17 20.53 -87.61
C CYS A 580 -40.43 19.75 -88.07
N ILE A 581 -40.38 19.15 -89.25
CA ILE A 581 -41.47 18.40 -89.89
C ILE A 581 -41.00 17.07 -90.50
N ASP A 582 -39.87 16.51 -90.01
CA ASP A 582 -39.32 15.20 -90.41
C ASP A 582 -38.97 14.31 -89.20
N GLU A 583 -39.45 13.06 -89.14
CA GLU A 583 -39.19 12.14 -88.01
C GLU A 583 -38.03 11.15 -88.27
N CYS A 584 -37.30 11.29 -89.39
CA CYS A 584 -36.01 10.63 -89.63
C CYS A 584 -35.00 11.60 -90.25
N PRO A 585 -34.59 12.65 -89.52
CA PRO A 585 -33.95 13.86 -90.08
C PRO A 585 -32.53 13.68 -90.65
N GLN A 586 -32.07 12.43 -90.77
CA GLN A 586 -30.72 11.99 -91.16
C GLN A 586 -30.76 10.77 -92.10
N ASP A 587 -31.93 10.20 -92.38
CA ASP A 587 -32.10 9.00 -93.21
C ASP A 587 -32.93 9.38 -94.43
N THR A 588 -32.25 9.68 -95.53
CA THR A 588 -32.88 10.13 -96.78
C THR A 588 -33.94 9.16 -97.36
N ASN A 589 -34.12 7.97 -96.78
CA ASN A 589 -35.11 6.97 -97.21
C ASN A 589 -36.29 6.78 -96.24
N LYS A 590 -36.29 7.41 -95.06
CA LYS A 590 -37.38 7.32 -94.08
C LYS A 590 -37.65 8.71 -93.53
N THR A 591 -38.90 8.99 -93.18
CA THR A 591 -39.27 10.19 -92.42
C THR A 591 -39.87 9.83 -91.05
N SER A 592 -39.57 8.62 -90.49
CA SER A 592 -39.96 8.11 -89.14
C SER A 592 -39.14 6.91 -88.59
N ILE A 593 -38.83 6.92 -87.27
CA ILE A 593 -37.61 6.31 -86.64
C ILE A 593 -37.56 4.80 -86.30
N GLY A 594 -38.66 4.10 -85.98
CA GLY A 594 -38.63 2.65 -85.64
C GLY A 594 -37.91 2.26 -84.32
N LEU A 595 -37.85 0.95 -83.97
CA LEU A 595 -37.34 0.35 -82.71
C LEU A 595 -35.85 -0.05 -82.71
N CYS A 596 -35.27 -0.41 -83.86
CA CYS A 596 -33.83 -0.61 -84.09
C CYS A 596 -33.18 0.63 -84.69
N GLY A 597 -33.94 1.74 -84.75
CA GLY A 597 -33.51 3.05 -85.21
C GLY A 597 -33.49 3.22 -86.74
N CYS A 598 -33.08 4.41 -87.17
CA CYS A 598 -32.88 4.74 -88.59
C CYS A 598 -31.81 3.82 -89.23
N GLY A 599 -32.03 3.36 -90.46
CA GLY A 599 -31.08 2.52 -91.19
C GLY A 599 -31.07 1.00 -90.90
N VAL A 600 -31.82 0.47 -89.92
CA VAL A 600 -31.95 -0.99 -89.62
C VAL A 600 -33.43 -1.38 -89.51
N ALA A 601 -33.76 -2.68 -89.57
CA ALA A 601 -35.14 -3.20 -89.47
C ALA A 601 -35.39 -3.87 -88.10
N ASP A 602 -36.63 -3.74 -87.60
CA ASP A 602 -36.99 -4.11 -86.22
C ASP A 602 -37.67 -5.48 -86.15
N THR A 603 -36.97 -6.53 -85.69
CA THR A 603 -37.48 -7.90 -85.62
C THR A 603 -37.07 -8.56 -84.29
N ASP A 604 -38.01 -9.21 -83.60
CA ASP A 604 -37.86 -9.94 -82.33
C ASP A 604 -38.33 -11.40 -82.54
N SER A 605 -37.41 -12.36 -82.44
CA SER A 605 -37.59 -13.76 -82.84
C SER A 605 -38.13 -14.68 -81.75
N ASP A 606 -37.84 -14.44 -80.47
CA ASP A 606 -38.29 -15.31 -79.36
C ASP A 606 -39.32 -14.67 -78.43
N SER A 607 -39.65 -13.40 -78.69
CA SER A 607 -40.74 -12.66 -78.05
C SER A 607 -40.56 -12.47 -76.55
N ASP A 608 -39.30 -12.44 -76.09
CA ASP A 608 -38.97 -12.08 -74.71
C ASP A 608 -39.09 -10.56 -74.43
N GLY A 609 -39.30 -9.78 -75.50
CA GLY A 609 -39.44 -8.33 -75.49
C GLY A 609 -38.19 -7.60 -75.99
N THR A 610 -37.13 -8.33 -76.34
CA THR A 610 -35.88 -7.79 -76.87
C THR A 610 -35.74 -8.15 -78.35
N VAL A 611 -35.63 -7.14 -79.22
CA VAL A 611 -35.40 -7.35 -80.66
C VAL A 611 -34.05 -8.04 -80.90
N ASP A 612 -33.98 -8.90 -81.91
CA ASP A 612 -32.87 -9.84 -82.18
C ASP A 612 -31.48 -9.19 -82.19
N CYS A 613 -31.40 -7.93 -82.58
CA CYS A 613 -30.13 -7.20 -82.64
C CYS A 613 -29.56 -6.84 -81.26
N LEU A 614 -30.30 -7.06 -80.18
CA LEU A 614 -29.95 -6.71 -78.80
C LEU A 614 -30.04 -7.89 -77.82
N ASP A 615 -30.22 -9.14 -78.29
CA ASP A 615 -30.31 -10.33 -77.44
C ASP A 615 -29.11 -11.29 -77.61
N GLY A 616 -28.49 -11.70 -76.49
CA GLY A 616 -27.36 -12.63 -76.41
C GLY A 616 -27.74 -14.10 -76.19
N CYS A 617 -28.99 -14.41 -75.84
CA CYS A 617 -29.60 -15.72 -76.04
C CYS A 617 -30.94 -15.54 -76.80
N PRO A 618 -30.93 -15.27 -78.13
CA PRO A 618 -32.10 -14.88 -78.98
C PRO A 618 -33.25 -15.90 -79.11
N SER A 619 -33.26 -16.90 -78.23
CA SER A 619 -34.23 -18.00 -78.18
C SER A 619 -34.50 -18.48 -76.73
N ASP A 620 -33.99 -17.78 -75.72
CA ASP A 620 -34.18 -18.07 -74.29
C ASP A 620 -34.71 -16.83 -73.54
N SER A 621 -36.03 -16.71 -73.50
CA SER A 621 -36.74 -15.60 -72.84
C SER A 621 -36.46 -15.36 -71.34
N ALA A 622 -35.70 -16.24 -70.67
CA ALA A 622 -35.34 -16.07 -69.26
C ALA A 622 -33.97 -15.42 -69.05
N LYS A 623 -33.11 -15.36 -70.08
CA LYS A 623 -31.75 -14.81 -70.00
C LYS A 623 -31.36 -14.17 -71.32
N THR A 624 -30.87 -12.94 -71.29
CA THR A 624 -30.33 -12.28 -72.47
C THR A 624 -28.82 -12.54 -72.67
N GLU A 625 -28.15 -13.31 -71.79
CA GLU A 625 -26.74 -13.75 -71.88
C GLU A 625 -26.47 -15.12 -71.18
N ALA A 626 -25.48 -15.91 -71.63
CA ALA A 626 -25.41 -17.37 -71.39
C ALA A 626 -24.78 -17.90 -70.06
N GLY A 627 -24.29 -17.08 -69.13
CA GLY A 627 -23.86 -17.56 -67.77
C GLY A 627 -22.79 -18.69 -67.70
N GLN A 628 -22.57 -19.26 -66.51
CA GLN A 628 -21.53 -20.26 -66.18
C GLN A 628 -22.04 -21.72 -66.29
N CYS A 629 -23.32 -21.94 -66.01
CA CYS A 629 -24.12 -23.15 -66.19
C CYS A 629 -24.97 -23.09 -67.50
N GLY A 630 -24.83 -22.04 -68.34
CA GLY A 630 -25.47 -21.93 -69.68
C GLY A 630 -26.77 -21.09 -69.75
N CYS A 631 -27.30 -20.86 -70.96
CA CYS A 631 -28.67 -20.36 -71.14
C CYS A 631 -29.66 -21.45 -70.62
N GLY A 632 -30.65 -21.07 -69.82
CA GLY A 632 -31.68 -21.97 -69.28
C GLY A 632 -31.48 -22.54 -67.85
N VAL A 633 -30.35 -22.31 -67.17
CA VAL A 633 -30.07 -22.80 -65.79
C VAL A 633 -29.43 -21.68 -64.95
N ALA A 634 -29.88 -21.42 -63.71
CA ALA A 634 -29.35 -20.34 -62.87
C ALA A 634 -27.93 -20.62 -62.33
N ASP A 635 -27.10 -19.58 -62.24
CA ASP A 635 -25.66 -19.62 -61.90
C ASP A 635 -25.40 -19.34 -60.41
N THR A 636 -26.10 -20.03 -59.50
CA THR A 636 -25.98 -19.81 -58.05
C THR A 636 -24.76 -20.52 -57.47
N ASP A 637 -23.99 -19.83 -56.63
CA ASP A 637 -22.87 -20.36 -55.81
C ASP A 637 -23.21 -20.06 -54.34
N THR A 638 -23.61 -21.10 -53.59
CA THR A 638 -24.25 -20.94 -52.27
C THR A 638 -23.26 -20.68 -51.13
N ASP A 639 -22.02 -21.19 -51.19
CA ASP A 639 -20.97 -20.97 -50.16
C ASP A 639 -19.82 -20.07 -50.61
N ALA A 640 -19.87 -19.57 -51.85
CA ALA A 640 -18.94 -18.61 -52.41
C ALA A 640 -17.49 -19.10 -52.47
N ASP A 641 -17.30 -20.42 -52.70
CA ASP A 641 -15.98 -21.04 -52.85
C ASP A 641 -15.39 -20.85 -54.27
N GLY A 642 -16.21 -20.34 -55.20
CA GLY A 642 -15.85 -20.11 -56.59
C GLY A 642 -16.37 -21.18 -57.56
N THR A 643 -17.07 -22.20 -57.06
CA THR A 643 -17.72 -23.26 -57.84
C THR A 643 -19.23 -23.11 -57.76
N ALA A 644 -19.91 -22.87 -58.88
CA ALA A 644 -21.37 -22.81 -58.90
C ALA A 644 -21.98 -24.13 -58.41
N ASP A 645 -23.13 -24.09 -57.74
CA ASP A 645 -23.84 -25.24 -57.15
C ASP A 645 -24.06 -26.38 -58.16
N CYS A 646 -24.16 -26.05 -59.46
CA CYS A 646 -24.30 -27.01 -60.55
C CYS A 646 -23.06 -27.93 -60.71
N HIS A 647 -21.95 -27.60 -60.06
CA HIS A 647 -20.65 -28.27 -60.12
C HIS A 647 -20.01 -28.55 -58.75
N ASP A 648 -20.74 -28.37 -57.64
CA ASP A 648 -20.25 -28.59 -56.27
C ASP A 648 -21.08 -29.65 -55.50
N GLN A 649 -20.42 -30.67 -54.92
CA GLN A 649 -21.08 -31.73 -54.13
C GLN A 649 -21.14 -31.43 -52.63
N CYS A 650 -20.46 -30.38 -52.17
CA CYS A 650 -20.49 -29.85 -50.82
C CYS A 650 -20.83 -28.36 -50.87
N SER A 651 -21.89 -27.99 -51.60
CA SER A 651 -22.34 -26.63 -51.95
C SER A 651 -22.68 -25.66 -50.78
N SER A 652 -22.26 -25.98 -49.56
CA SER A 652 -22.39 -25.14 -48.36
C SER A 652 -21.10 -25.12 -47.51
N ASP A 653 -20.02 -25.75 -47.99
CA ASP A 653 -18.70 -25.86 -47.35
C ASP A 653 -17.59 -25.44 -48.31
N ALA A 654 -17.22 -24.15 -48.25
CA ALA A 654 -16.21 -23.57 -49.12
C ALA A 654 -14.78 -24.14 -48.99
N GLY A 655 -14.54 -25.06 -48.05
CA GLY A 655 -13.26 -25.74 -47.90
C GLY A 655 -13.12 -27.01 -48.76
N LYS A 656 -14.21 -27.54 -49.33
CA LYS A 656 -14.23 -28.81 -50.05
C LYS A 656 -15.33 -28.83 -51.12
N VAL A 657 -15.00 -29.31 -52.32
CA VAL A 657 -15.99 -29.60 -53.37
C VAL A 657 -16.46 -31.07 -53.39
N GLU A 658 -15.89 -31.94 -52.54
CA GLU A 658 -16.19 -33.37 -52.42
C GLU A 658 -16.11 -33.85 -50.94
N PRO A 659 -17.00 -34.73 -50.43
CA PRO A 659 -17.16 -34.96 -48.98
C PRO A 659 -16.03 -35.67 -48.19
N GLY A 660 -15.11 -36.43 -48.79
CA GLY A 660 -14.05 -37.12 -48.03
C GLY A 660 -14.52 -38.19 -47.01
N ILE A 661 -13.65 -38.61 -46.07
CA ILE A 661 -13.93 -39.66 -45.05
C ILE A 661 -14.70 -39.07 -43.86
N CYS A 662 -14.35 -37.84 -43.46
CA CYS A 662 -14.97 -37.09 -42.37
C CYS A 662 -16.22 -36.28 -42.80
N GLY A 663 -16.61 -36.32 -44.08
CA GLY A 663 -17.75 -35.55 -44.61
C GLY A 663 -17.43 -34.09 -44.98
N CYS A 664 -18.43 -33.38 -45.53
CA CYS A 664 -18.35 -31.93 -45.73
C CYS A 664 -18.38 -31.22 -44.36
N GLY A 665 -17.55 -30.19 -44.18
CA GLY A 665 -17.46 -29.32 -43.01
C GLY A 665 -16.38 -29.68 -42.00
N THR A 666 -15.70 -30.83 -42.16
CA THR A 666 -14.63 -31.30 -41.24
C THR A 666 -13.39 -31.78 -42.02
N PRO A 667 -12.18 -31.23 -41.81
CA PRO A 667 -10.96 -31.66 -42.52
C PRO A 667 -10.56 -33.12 -42.25
N ASP A 668 -10.08 -33.85 -43.25
CA ASP A 668 -9.58 -35.24 -43.14
C ASP A 668 -8.11 -35.29 -42.66
N THR A 669 -7.76 -34.50 -41.64
CA THR A 669 -6.38 -34.42 -41.12
C THR A 669 -6.09 -35.63 -40.20
N ASP A 670 -4.91 -36.22 -40.33
CA ASP A 670 -4.37 -37.29 -39.47
C ASP A 670 -3.10 -36.72 -38.81
N SER A 671 -3.22 -36.30 -37.56
CA SER A 671 -2.24 -35.47 -36.87
C SER A 671 -1.02 -36.25 -36.34
N ASP A 672 -1.14 -37.55 -36.08
CA ASP A 672 -0.04 -38.42 -35.63
C ASP A 672 0.41 -39.48 -36.64
N ALA A 673 -0.24 -39.52 -37.81
CA ALA A 673 0.08 -40.38 -38.94
C ALA A 673 -0.02 -41.88 -38.62
N ASP A 674 -0.93 -42.25 -37.72
CA ASP A 674 -1.19 -43.66 -37.37
C ASP A 674 -2.09 -44.39 -38.39
N GLY A 675 -2.68 -43.61 -39.31
CA GLY A 675 -3.57 -44.08 -40.37
C GLY A 675 -5.05 -43.83 -40.11
N THR A 676 -5.41 -43.23 -38.97
CA THR A 676 -6.77 -42.89 -38.58
C THR A 676 -6.95 -41.36 -38.57
N PRO A 677 -7.80 -40.77 -39.43
CA PRO A 677 -8.04 -39.32 -39.39
C PRO A 677 -8.63 -38.87 -38.05
N ASP A 678 -8.22 -37.69 -37.57
CA ASP A 678 -8.54 -37.13 -36.25
C ASP A 678 -10.04 -37.17 -35.92
N CYS A 679 -10.90 -37.04 -36.94
CA CYS A 679 -12.35 -37.03 -36.78
C CYS A 679 -12.93 -38.38 -36.29
N ILE A 680 -12.18 -39.48 -36.42
CA ILE A 680 -12.57 -40.82 -35.99
C ILE A 680 -11.51 -41.51 -35.10
N ASP A 681 -10.48 -40.77 -34.69
CA ASP A 681 -9.49 -41.21 -33.71
C ASP A 681 -9.85 -40.69 -32.30
N ASN A 682 -9.85 -41.58 -31.29
CA ASN A 682 -10.07 -41.16 -29.90
C ASN A 682 -8.77 -40.75 -29.18
N CYS A 683 -7.61 -40.90 -29.83
CA CYS A 683 -6.29 -40.50 -29.37
C CYS A 683 -5.49 -39.83 -30.52
N PRO A 684 -5.93 -38.68 -31.07
CA PRO A 684 -5.45 -38.14 -32.36
C PRO A 684 -3.98 -37.65 -32.42
N LEU A 685 -3.22 -37.83 -31.33
CA LEU A 685 -1.83 -37.39 -31.20
C LEU A 685 -0.90 -38.51 -30.71
N ASP A 686 -1.42 -39.72 -30.51
CA ASP A 686 -0.66 -40.89 -30.03
C ASP A 686 -0.67 -42.01 -31.08
N SER A 687 0.39 -42.05 -31.88
CA SER A 687 0.53 -43.00 -32.99
C SER A 687 0.57 -44.49 -32.61
N ASN A 688 0.48 -44.83 -31.33
CA ASN A 688 0.45 -46.21 -30.84
C ASN A 688 -0.93 -46.64 -30.33
N LYS A 689 -1.91 -45.74 -30.24
CA LYS A 689 -3.25 -46.03 -29.72
C LYS A 689 -4.32 -45.25 -30.49
N THR A 690 -5.33 -45.95 -30.99
CA THR A 690 -6.54 -45.35 -31.59
C THR A 690 -7.74 -45.26 -30.63
N ALA A 691 -7.54 -45.67 -29.36
CA ALA A 691 -8.56 -45.69 -28.31
C ALA A 691 -7.97 -45.33 -26.93
N VAL A 692 -8.70 -44.53 -26.14
CA VAL A 692 -8.33 -44.14 -24.77
C VAL A 692 -8.25 -45.36 -23.85
N GLY A 693 -7.03 -45.76 -23.48
CA GLY A 693 -6.76 -46.81 -22.49
C GLY A 693 -7.11 -46.38 -21.05
N ILE A 694 -6.79 -47.22 -20.06
CA ILE A 694 -7.03 -46.92 -18.63
C ILE A 694 -6.15 -45.75 -18.17
N CYS A 695 -4.95 -45.65 -18.72
CA CYS A 695 -3.98 -44.57 -18.52
C CYS A 695 -4.13 -43.41 -19.51
N GLY A 696 -5.19 -43.41 -20.34
CA GLY A 696 -5.39 -42.43 -21.41
C GLY A 696 -4.47 -42.62 -22.62
N CYS A 697 -4.38 -41.57 -23.46
CA CYS A 697 -3.49 -41.50 -24.63
C CYS A 697 -2.09 -41.02 -24.21
N GLY A 698 -1.03 -41.56 -24.80
CA GLY A 698 0.36 -41.18 -24.58
C GLY A 698 1.11 -41.92 -23.47
N THR A 699 0.42 -42.77 -22.69
CA THR A 699 0.99 -43.52 -21.55
C THR A 699 0.63 -45.01 -21.64
N SER A 700 1.60 -45.91 -21.39
CA SER A 700 1.41 -47.38 -21.47
C SER A 700 0.45 -47.89 -20.39
N ASP A 701 -0.47 -48.81 -20.74
CA ASP A 701 -1.37 -49.49 -19.79
C ASP A 701 -0.73 -50.74 -19.15
N GLN A 702 0.59 -50.74 -18.99
CA GLN A 702 1.33 -51.87 -18.42
C GLN A 702 1.15 -51.93 -16.91
N ASP A 703 1.00 -53.13 -16.37
CA ASP A 703 0.91 -53.46 -14.93
C ASP A 703 2.11 -54.35 -14.59
N SER A 704 3.12 -53.76 -13.96
CA SER A 704 4.46 -54.35 -13.78
C SER A 704 4.52 -55.38 -12.65
N ASP A 705 3.69 -55.27 -11.62
CA ASP A 705 3.63 -56.22 -10.49
C ASP A 705 2.38 -57.11 -10.48
N GLN A 706 1.47 -56.90 -11.43
CA GLN A 706 0.27 -57.72 -11.68
C GLN A 706 -0.73 -57.69 -10.53
N ASP A 707 -0.79 -56.56 -9.81
CA ASP A 707 -1.76 -56.33 -8.74
C ASP A 707 -3.17 -55.98 -9.27
N GLY A 708 -3.27 -55.72 -10.58
CA GLY A 708 -4.50 -55.33 -11.28
C GLY A 708 -4.66 -53.82 -11.46
N THR A 709 -3.67 -53.01 -11.09
CA THR A 709 -3.59 -51.56 -11.29
C THR A 709 -2.44 -51.25 -12.25
N PRO A 710 -2.70 -50.62 -13.41
CA PRO A 710 -1.61 -50.23 -14.32
C PRO A 710 -0.65 -49.25 -13.65
N ASP A 711 0.64 -49.31 -13.99
CA ASP A 711 1.73 -48.55 -13.37
C ASP A 711 1.46 -47.04 -13.30
N CYS A 712 0.70 -46.49 -14.25
CA CYS A 712 0.33 -45.08 -14.29
C CYS A 712 -0.59 -44.64 -13.13
N ASN A 713 -1.31 -45.59 -12.53
CA ASN A 713 -2.29 -45.40 -11.46
C ASN A 713 -1.90 -46.15 -10.18
N ASP A 714 -0.69 -46.73 -10.14
CA ASP A 714 -0.14 -47.41 -8.98
C ASP A 714 1.03 -46.59 -8.40
N LEU A 715 0.90 -46.16 -7.14
CA LEU A 715 1.94 -45.39 -6.44
C LEU A 715 3.04 -46.30 -5.85
N CYS A 716 2.87 -47.62 -5.94
CA CYS A 716 3.82 -48.65 -5.58
C CYS A 716 3.96 -49.71 -6.71
N PRO A 717 4.35 -49.33 -7.94
CA PRO A 717 4.21 -50.15 -9.17
C PRO A 717 5.11 -51.41 -9.26
N LEU A 718 5.74 -51.80 -8.14
CA LEU A 718 6.57 -53.01 -8.00
C LEU A 718 6.20 -53.81 -6.73
N ASP A 719 5.17 -53.40 -5.98
CA ASP A 719 4.72 -54.00 -4.73
C ASP A 719 3.29 -54.53 -4.88
N PRO A 720 3.11 -55.83 -5.21
CA PRO A 720 1.80 -56.41 -5.54
C PRO A 720 0.83 -56.50 -4.34
N LEU A 721 1.22 -55.99 -3.17
CA LEU A 721 0.40 -55.95 -1.96
C LEU A 721 -0.11 -54.54 -1.61
N LYS A 722 0.39 -53.47 -2.25
CA LYS A 722 0.02 -52.09 -1.94
C LYS A 722 -0.11 -51.26 -3.21
N ARG A 723 -1.17 -50.46 -3.30
CA ARG A 723 -1.40 -49.49 -4.39
C ARG A 723 -1.02 -48.05 -4.02
N GLU A 724 -0.84 -47.80 -2.71
CA GLU A 724 -0.44 -46.52 -2.14
C GLU A 724 0.63 -46.73 -1.04
N PRO A 725 1.62 -45.84 -0.89
CA PRO A 725 2.77 -46.06 -0.02
C PRO A 725 2.43 -46.18 1.48
N GLY A 726 1.30 -45.63 1.94
CA GLY A 726 0.99 -45.51 3.37
C GLY A 726 2.09 -44.76 4.14
N GLU A 727 1.98 -44.69 5.48
CA GLU A 727 2.89 -43.89 6.32
C GLU A 727 4.36 -44.38 6.35
N CYS A 728 4.61 -45.64 5.95
CA CYS A 728 5.94 -46.26 6.02
C CYS A 728 6.54 -46.55 4.62
N GLY A 729 5.87 -46.12 3.54
CA GLY A 729 6.27 -46.41 2.17
C GLY A 729 5.89 -47.82 1.66
N CYS A 730 6.15 -48.04 0.37
CA CYS A 730 5.95 -49.34 -0.29
C CYS A 730 6.97 -50.38 0.24
N GLY A 731 6.53 -51.61 0.53
CA GLY A 731 7.42 -52.74 0.88
C GLY A 731 7.65 -53.08 2.36
N VAL A 732 6.93 -52.50 3.34
CA VAL A 732 7.13 -52.79 4.79
C VAL A 732 5.81 -53.08 5.54
N GLU A 733 5.80 -54.12 6.39
CA GLU A 733 4.58 -54.67 7.06
C GLU A 733 4.19 -54.00 8.40
N THR A 734 5.10 -53.42 9.21
CA THR A 734 4.73 -52.69 10.46
C THR A 734 5.75 -51.61 10.86
N CYS A 735 5.27 -50.41 11.23
CA CYS A 735 6.07 -49.34 11.84
C CYS A 735 6.09 -49.51 13.38
N ASN A 736 7.29 -49.46 13.98
CA ASN A 736 7.50 -49.58 15.42
C ASN A 736 7.80 -48.17 15.96
N GLN A 737 6.80 -47.47 16.51
CA GLN A 737 6.96 -46.16 17.15
C GLN A 737 6.77 -46.29 18.67
N ASP A 738 7.87 -46.41 19.39
CA ASP A 738 7.96 -46.02 20.80
C ASP A 738 8.94 -44.83 20.84
N SER A 739 8.50 -43.60 21.08
CA SER A 739 9.44 -42.48 21.19
C SER A 739 8.97 -41.31 22.07
N ALA A 740 9.62 -41.13 23.22
CA ALA A 740 9.52 -39.90 24.03
C ALA A 740 10.45 -38.83 23.44
N ASP A 741 10.29 -37.55 23.78
CA ASP A 741 11.17 -36.46 23.27
C ASP A 741 11.63 -35.59 24.45
N VAL A 742 12.86 -35.77 24.91
CA VAL A 742 13.41 -35.25 26.17
C VAL A 742 14.28 -34.03 25.88
N ARG A 743 13.72 -32.84 26.11
CA ARG A 743 14.43 -31.57 25.94
C ARG A 743 15.00 -31.06 27.26
N LEU A 744 16.28 -30.69 27.28
CA LEU A 744 16.97 -30.09 28.42
C LEU A 744 17.17 -28.58 28.22
N ARG A 745 16.88 -27.79 29.25
CA ARG A 745 17.32 -26.40 29.39
C ARG A 745 18.12 -26.24 30.68
N ILE A 746 19.25 -25.54 30.61
CA ILE A 746 20.08 -25.15 31.76
C ILE A 746 20.18 -23.62 31.80
N LYS A 747 19.97 -23.02 32.97
CA LYS A 747 20.13 -21.60 33.24
C LYS A 747 21.16 -21.39 34.36
N ARG A 748 21.85 -20.25 34.35
CA ARG A 748 22.80 -19.83 35.39
C ARG A 748 22.36 -18.52 36.02
N GLU A 749 22.52 -18.38 37.32
CA GLU A 749 22.23 -17.16 38.07
C GLU A 749 23.25 -17.01 39.21
N PRO A 750 24.05 -15.93 39.28
CA PRO A 750 24.22 -14.87 38.28
C PRO A 750 25.14 -15.29 37.11
N LYS A 751 25.10 -14.56 35.99
CA LYS A 751 26.00 -14.75 34.82
C LYS A 751 27.45 -14.39 35.14
N ARG A 752 27.66 -13.44 36.05
CA ARG A 752 28.94 -13.05 36.65
C ARG A 752 28.90 -13.19 38.15
N THR A 753 29.92 -13.80 38.73
CA THR A 753 30.04 -13.93 40.19
C THR A 753 31.47 -13.62 40.63
N ARG A 754 31.67 -13.38 41.93
CA ARG A 754 33.01 -13.19 42.50
C ARG A 754 33.51 -14.48 43.12
N VAL A 755 34.82 -14.66 43.20
CA VAL A 755 35.42 -15.78 43.95
C VAL A 755 34.80 -15.85 45.36
N GLY A 756 34.26 -17.02 45.71
CA GLY A 756 33.63 -17.30 47.00
C GLY A 756 32.14 -16.94 47.11
N LYS A 757 31.52 -16.36 46.07
CA LYS A 757 30.07 -16.11 46.01
C LYS A 757 29.33 -17.27 45.36
N GLU A 758 28.04 -17.37 45.65
CA GLU A 758 27.18 -18.44 45.14
C GLU A 758 26.84 -18.20 43.67
N ALA A 759 26.73 -19.29 42.92
CA ALA A 759 26.15 -19.34 41.59
C ALA A 759 25.22 -20.55 41.49
N THR A 760 24.01 -20.33 41.02
CA THR A 760 22.95 -21.32 40.90
C THR A 760 22.80 -21.75 39.44
N LEU A 761 22.72 -23.05 39.21
CA LEU A 761 22.30 -23.65 37.96
C LEU A 761 20.88 -24.20 38.13
N LYS A 762 19.96 -23.77 37.27
CA LYS A 762 18.60 -24.30 37.21
C LYS A 762 18.47 -25.18 35.97
N LEU A 763 18.08 -26.42 36.16
CA LEU A 763 17.87 -27.42 35.13
C LEU A 763 16.37 -27.63 34.96
N ARG A 764 15.86 -27.60 33.72
CA ARG A 764 14.49 -27.96 33.38
C ARG A 764 14.51 -29.00 32.27
N VAL A 765 13.89 -30.14 32.49
CA VAL A 765 13.76 -31.20 31.48
C VAL A 765 12.29 -31.41 31.17
N LYS A 766 11.91 -31.27 29.90
CA LYS A 766 10.54 -31.43 29.42
C LYS A 766 10.46 -32.62 28.48
N ASN A 767 9.42 -33.45 28.65
CA ASN A 767 9.08 -34.47 27.68
C ASN A 767 8.03 -33.94 26.70
N GLN A 768 8.44 -33.61 25.49
CA GLN A 768 7.62 -33.12 24.38
C GLN A 768 6.99 -34.27 23.56
N GLY A 769 7.40 -35.51 23.82
CA GLY A 769 6.99 -36.68 23.06
C GLY A 769 5.63 -37.22 23.49
N PRO A 770 4.96 -38.01 22.63
CA PRO A 770 3.65 -38.60 22.92
C PRO A 770 3.68 -39.62 24.07
N ASP A 771 4.82 -40.25 24.35
CA ASP A 771 4.98 -41.28 25.38
C ASP A 771 5.79 -40.81 26.59
N SER A 772 5.63 -41.46 27.76
CA SER A 772 6.42 -41.14 28.96
C SER A 772 7.92 -41.45 28.77
N ALA A 773 8.79 -40.51 29.11
CA ALA A 773 10.23 -40.72 29.23
C ALA A 773 10.54 -41.40 30.58
N GLN A 774 11.10 -42.61 30.53
CA GLN A 774 11.43 -43.38 31.71
C GLN A 774 12.88 -43.14 32.15
N ALA A 775 13.11 -43.14 33.47
CA ALA A 775 14.43 -43.02 34.09
C ALA A 775 15.27 -41.85 33.56
N VAL A 776 14.66 -40.66 33.51
CA VAL A 776 15.34 -39.44 33.07
C VAL A 776 16.42 -39.05 34.07
N VAL A 777 17.63 -38.85 33.55
CA VAL A 777 18.81 -38.42 34.30
C VAL A 777 19.46 -37.24 33.60
N VAL A 778 19.97 -36.28 34.35
CA VAL A 778 20.76 -35.15 33.85
C VAL A 778 22.15 -35.22 34.45
N ASN A 779 23.17 -35.19 33.61
CA ASN A 779 24.56 -35.16 34.01
C ASN A 779 25.13 -33.77 33.75
N VAL A 780 25.62 -33.09 34.78
CA VAL A 780 26.21 -31.76 34.70
C VAL A 780 27.69 -31.82 35.04
N VAL A 781 28.54 -31.26 34.17
CA VAL A 781 29.98 -31.17 34.37
C VAL A 781 30.39 -29.70 34.24
N CYS A 782 30.87 -29.13 35.35
CA CYS A 782 31.46 -27.79 35.35
C CYS A 782 33.00 -27.88 35.25
N SER A 783 33.60 -27.05 34.40
CA SER A 783 35.03 -27.00 34.12
C SER A 783 35.54 -25.54 34.05
N GLY A 784 36.86 -25.37 33.94
CA GLY A 784 37.53 -24.05 33.82
C GLY A 784 37.87 -23.38 35.16
N VAL A 785 37.04 -23.54 36.19
CA VAL A 785 37.25 -22.96 37.53
C VAL A 785 37.09 -24.04 38.61
N GLN A 786 37.86 -23.94 39.71
CA GLN A 786 37.62 -24.78 40.89
C GLN A 786 36.36 -24.30 41.61
N TYR A 787 35.50 -25.21 42.06
CA TYR A 787 34.27 -24.88 42.75
C TYR A 787 33.97 -25.90 43.85
N SER A 788 33.16 -25.48 44.83
CA SER A 788 32.56 -26.35 45.83
C SER A 788 31.04 -26.39 45.65
N LEU A 789 30.43 -27.56 45.82
CA LEU A 789 28.98 -27.67 45.84
C LEU A 789 28.46 -27.15 47.19
N ILE A 790 27.55 -26.17 47.16
CA ILE A 790 26.88 -25.64 48.34
C ILE A 790 25.67 -26.51 48.68
N GLU A 791 24.79 -26.66 47.69
CA GLU A 791 23.50 -27.33 47.81
C GLU A 791 23.10 -27.84 46.42
N ALA A 792 22.36 -28.95 46.37
CA ALA A 792 21.70 -29.40 45.15
C ALA A 792 20.35 -30.00 45.54
N SER A 793 19.41 -30.06 44.60
CA SER A 793 18.15 -30.75 44.83
C SER A 793 18.36 -32.19 45.31
N ASN A 794 17.39 -32.74 46.07
CA ASN A 794 17.52 -34.06 46.71
C ASN A 794 17.74 -35.22 45.72
N GLU A 795 17.31 -35.02 44.47
CA GLU A 795 17.48 -35.91 43.34
C GLU A 795 18.87 -35.85 42.69
N CYS A 796 19.72 -34.90 43.08
CA CYS A 796 21.08 -34.72 42.56
C CYS A 796 22.15 -35.32 43.49
N THR A 797 23.12 -36.00 42.89
CA THR A 797 24.26 -36.61 43.59
C THR A 797 25.57 -36.24 42.93
N VAL A 798 26.61 -36.02 43.73
CA VAL A 798 27.96 -35.70 43.22
C VAL A 798 28.73 -36.99 43.00
N ASN A 799 29.24 -37.18 41.78
CA ASN A 799 30.08 -38.31 41.40
C ASN A 799 31.38 -37.82 40.75
N GLY A 800 32.38 -37.51 41.58
CA GLY A 800 33.62 -36.88 41.13
C GLY A 800 33.39 -35.42 40.71
N ASN A 801 33.75 -35.09 39.46
CA ASN A 801 33.54 -33.74 38.87
C ASN A 801 32.18 -33.59 38.17
N ALA A 802 31.32 -34.63 38.23
CA ALA A 802 30.01 -34.66 37.60
C ALA A 802 28.91 -34.63 38.66
N ILE A 803 27.84 -33.88 38.41
CA ILE A 803 26.64 -33.78 39.23
C ILE A 803 25.51 -34.47 38.46
N VAL A 804 24.98 -35.54 39.02
CA VAL A 804 23.97 -36.39 38.37
C VAL A 804 22.63 -36.23 39.07
N CYS A 805 21.64 -35.67 38.37
CA CYS A 805 20.27 -35.44 38.85
C CYS A 805 19.32 -36.49 38.26
N SER A 806 18.65 -37.27 39.11
CA SER A 806 17.73 -38.34 38.71
C SER A 806 16.28 -37.87 38.77
N LEU A 807 15.76 -37.37 37.65
CA LEU A 807 14.43 -36.75 37.55
C LEU A 807 13.27 -37.76 37.43
N GLY A 808 13.57 -39.05 37.24
CA GLY A 808 12.58 -40.13 37.29
C GLY A 808 11.74 -40.27 36.03
N GLU A 809 10.46 -40.63 36.17
CA GLU A 809 9.52 -40.71 35.04
C GLU A 809 8.97 -39.31 34.70
N LEU A 810 9.11 -38.92 33.44
CA LEU A 810 8.53 -37.70 32.88
C LEU A 810 7.36 -38.07 31.95
N ARG A 811 6.15 -37.82 32.42
CA ARG A 811 4.92 -38.08 31.65
C ARG A 811 4.85 -37.17 30.43
N ARG A 812 4.05 -37.59 29.43
CA ARG A 812 3.72 -36.81 28.23
C ARG A 812 3.45 -35.34 28.58
N HIS A 813 4.16 -34.43 27.92
CA HIS A 813 4.03 -32.96 28.05
C HIS A 813 4.25 -32.41 29.46
N LYS A 814 4.97 -33.15 30.30
CA LYS A 814 5.38 -32.69 31.63
C LYS A 814 6.85 -32.36 31.67
N ASP A 815 7.18 -31.50 32.60
CA ASP A 815 8.51 -31.05 32.94
C ASP A 815 8.86 -31.38 34.39
N ASN A 816 10.15 -31.45 34.66
CA ASN A 816 10.70 -31.59 35.99
C ASN A 816 11.97 -30.74 36.10
N GLU A 817 12.26 -30.24 37.29
CA GLU A 817 13.31 -29.26 37.52
C GLU A 817 14.27 -29.72 38.60
N ALA A 818 15.53 -29.30 38.51
CA ALA A 818 16.53 -29.49 39.54
C ALA A 818 17.42 -28.24 39.65
N GLU A 819 17.88 -27.94 40.86
CA GLU A 819 18.71 -26.79 41.16
C GLU A 819 20.06 -27.23 41.75
N ILE A 820 21.14 -26.59 41.32
CA ILE A 820 22.51 -26.86 41.77
C ILE A 820 23.16 -25.53 42.14
N LYS A 821 23.55 -25.37 43.40
CA LYS A 821 24.23 -24.19 43.93
C LYS A 821 25.71 -24.47 44.11
N LEU A 822 26.54 -23.72 43.39
CA LEU A 822 27.99 -23.82 43.34
C LEU A 822 28.63 -22.60 43.99
N ARG A 823 29.83 -22.76 44.53
CA ARG A 823 30.69 -21.67 44.98
C ARG A 823 32.04 -21.76 44.27
N PRO A 824 32.34 -20.86 43.32
CA PRO A 824 33.66 -20.80 42.70
C PRO A 824 34.76 -20.42 43.70
N GLU A 825 35.92 -21.04 43.58
CA GLU A 825 37.08 -20.89 44.46
C GLU A 825 38.26 -20.19 43.76
N SER A 826 38.17 -19.96 42.45
CA SER A 826 39.18 -19.26 41.65
C SER A 826 38.53 -18.39 40.56
N SER A 827 39.19 -17.30 40.16
CA SER A 827 38.74 -16.48 39.04
C SER A 827 38.95 -17.19 37.70
N GLY A 828 38.09 -16.96 36.73
CA GLY A 828 38.14 -17.56 35.39
C GLY A 828 36.76 -17.81 34.82
N GLU A 829 36.70 -18.44 33.65
CA GLU A 829 35.44 -18.87 33.02
C GLU A 829 35.07 -20.26 33.54
N MET A 830 33.89 -20.38 34.16
CA MET A 830 33.34 -21.64 34.60
C MET A 830 32.27 -22.11 33.61
N VAL A 831 32.60 -23.11 32.79
CA VAL A 831 31.67 -23.67 31.80
C VAL A 831 31.01 -24.91 32.37
N CYS A 832 29.68 -24.93 32.41
CA CYS A 832 28.87 -26.02 32.92
C CYS A 832 28.04 -26.64 31.80
N ASP A 833 28.45 -27.83 31.38
CA ASP A 833 27.76 -28.63 30.37
C ASP A 833 26.79 -29.59 31.02
N ALA A 834 25.55 -29.64 30.54
CA ALA A 834 24.50 -30.51 31.01
C ALA A 834 23.99 -31.41 29.86
N GLN A 835 23.79 -32.69 30.17
CA GLN A 835 23.27 -33.68 29.23
C GLN A 835 22.16 -34.50 29.90
N ALA A 836 20.96 -34.48 29.32
CA ALA A 836 19.85 -35.33 29.69
C ALA A 836 19.93 -36.68 28.96
N ALA A 837 19.43 -37.73 29.59
CA ALA A 837 19.25 -39.03 28.98
C ALA A 837 18.02 -39.72 29.57
N SER A 838 17.38 -40.60 28.80
CA SER A 838 16.29 -41.45 29.27
C SER A 838 16.45 -42.88 28.73
N THR A 839 15.74 -43.84 29.31
CA THR A 839 15.70 -45.22 28.78
C THR A 839 14.68 -45.41 27.66
N THR A 840 13.78 -44.45 27.46
CA THR A 840 12.86 -44.43 26.31
C THR A 840 13.62 -43.87 25.10
N SER A 841 13.40 -44.43 23.91
CA SER A 841 14.04 -43.93 22.69
C SER A 841 13.62 -42.50 22.44
N ASP A 842 14.59 -41.65 22.08
CA ASP A 842 14.38 -40.24 21.78
C ASP A 842 14.69 -39.99 20.30
N PRO A 843 13.73 -39.45 19.52
CA PRO A 843 13.92 -39.21 18.09
C PRO A 843 14.76 -37.95 17.83
N ASN A 844 14.98 -37.09 18.82
CA ASN A 844 15.71 -35.84 18.72
C ASN A 844 16.82 -35.68 19.79
N PRO A 845 17.84 -36.54 19.81
CA PRO A 845 18.87 -36.51 20.86
C PRO A 845 19.71 -35.21 20.90
N ALA A 846 19.60 -34.33 19.90
CA ALA A 846 20.30 -33.05 19.89
C ALA A 846 19.75 -32.07 20.95
N ASN A 847 18.47 -32.15 21.30
CA ASN A 847 17.84 -31.26 22.28
C ASN A 847 18.07 -31.69 23.75
N GLN A 848 18.83 -32.77 23.96
CA GLN A 848 19.20 -33.30 25.28
C GLN A 848 20.43 -32.61 25.89
N HIS A 849 21.02 -31.63 25.21
CA HIS A 849 22.24 -30.95 25.61
C HIS A 849 22.02 -29.47 25.89
N GLY A 850 22.71 -28.93 26.89
CA GLY A 850 22.78 -27.49 27.11
C GLY A 850 24.07 -27.11 27.84
N SER A 851 24.56 -25.90 27.65
CA SER A 851 25.81 -25.43 28.26
C SER A 851 25.66 -23.99 28.71
N VAL A 852 26.26 -23.62 29.84
CA VAL A 852 26.25 -22.25 30.35
C VAL A 852 27.64 -21.86 30.86
N MET A 853 28.05 -20.61 30.65
CA MET A 853 29.35 -20.10 31.12
C MET A 853 29.16 -19.00 32.16
N ILE A 854 29.66 -19.22 33.38
CA ILE A 854 29.68 -18.25 34.46
C ILE A 854 31.07 -17.62 34.52
N LEU A 855 31.16 -16.30 34.37
CA LEU A 855 32.42 -15.60 34.53
C LEU A 855 32.67 -15.29 36.01
N VAL A 856 33.80 -15.75 36.54
CA VAL A 856 34.18 -15.60 37.94
C VAL A 856 35.31 -14.58 38.06
N GLN A 857 35.06 -13.49 38.79
CA GLN A 857 36.00 -12.37 39.00
C GLN A 857 36.67 -12.39 40.37
#